data_AF-A0A2D5T914-F1
#
_entry.id   AF-A0A2D5T914-F1
#
_cell.length_a   1.000
_cell.length_b   1.000
_cell.length_c   1.000
_cell.angle_alpha   90.00
_cell.angle_beta   90.00
_cell.angle_gamma   90.00
#
_symmetry.space_group_name_H-M   'P 1'
#
loop_
_entity.id
_entity.type
_entity.pdbx_description
1 polymer ?
#
loop_
_entity_poly.entity_id
_entity_poly.type
_entity_poly.pdbx_seq_one_letter_code
_entity_poly.pdbx_strand_id
1 'polypeptide(L)'
;MSKNQLKNESSPYLLQHSENPVAWLPWNKESLAKAQLENKPILLSIGYSACHWCHVMARESFADSKIAKIMNTYFVNIKIDREERPDIDQIYQTAHQILTQRTGGWPLTMFLDPDTQRPFFGGTYFPNTARHGMPAFPELIQRVAHYYNNEKGAIQDQGVKLNEIFDNLLPTNTNETIDTKPLENVRKEIEASFDKKYGGIGMAPKFPQTTILESLLRHWRKTAFQIEPDIEALFLATLTLTRMAEGGIYDQLSGGFYRYSVDQKWQIPHFEKMLYDNGLLLTIYTNAYLATGDVLFKKITEETAVWILKDMRATNGGFYSTLNADSEGAEGTYYIWDKNEIEAIIKKQDLPLIREYFGLDKTANFEGKWHLTVQTNVETLAKKFNLTIVQVTNIILEAKNSLQRKRQERILPSLDDKQLTAWNALAIKGLAVASRALGRNDIIQKNNKAINFIKDNHIDNHRLMACYKNGEAKFSAYLDDYAYLLDALIESLQTHWDSKHLHFAIELADQLLEYFYDEVDGGFFFTAKDHEQLIHRPKPMTDDATPSGNGIASFALQRLGWLLGQSKYLTAAESTIKSAWGMLIKAPHGHTSLIQTLDDYLDPPEIIIIRGDIKLILDWQDATRKIYAPKRLVFAIPDAEELLPLSLNNRKPITGKVVAYLCQGKQCSPPITSFEALIKLITESPMHQPNG
;
A
#
# COMPACT_ATOMS: atom_id res chain seq x y z
N MET A 1 10.24 33.09 25.00
CA MET A 1 10.53 31.66 24.74
C MET A 1 9.60 31.18 23.64
N SER A 2 10.11 30.46 22.64
CA SER A 2 9.25 29.82 21.63
C SER A 2 8.26 28.90 22.34
N LYS A 3 6.96 29.00 22.02
CA LYS A 3 5.91 28.13 22.58
C LYS A 3 5.63 27.01 21.57
N ASN A 4 5.32 25.81 22.06
CA ASN A 4 4.84 24.71 21.22
C ASN A 4 3.53 25.14 20.51
N GLN A 5 3.47 24.94 19.19
CA GLN A 5 2.35 25.35 18.34
C GLN A 5 1.52 24.18 17.80
N LEU A 6 1.89 22.92 18.07
CA LEU A 6 1.23 21.75 17.50
C LEU A 6 -0.22 21.57 17.94
N LYS A 7 -0.66 22.24 19.01
CA LYS A 7 -2.07 22.24 19.44
C LYS A 7 -3.06 22.82 18.41
N ASN A 8 -2.55 23.53 17.41
CA ASN A 8 -3.36 24.12 16.34
C ASN A 8 -3.47 23.21 15.11
N GLU A 9 -2.76 22.08 15.10
CA GLU A 9 -2.73 21.14 13.97
C GLU A 9 -3.92 20.16 14.04
N SER A 10 -4.28 19.58 12.90
CA SER A 10 -5.34 18.56 12.83
C SER A 10 -4.82 17.11 12.92
N SER A 11 -3.54 16.89 12.63
CA SER A 11 -2.93 15.56 12.67
C SER A 11 -2.98 14.98 14.09
N PRO A 12 -3.52 13.75 14.28
CA PRO A 12 -3.43 13.05 15.54
C PRO A 12 -1.99 12.90 16.04
N TYR A 13 -1.03 12.64 15.14
CA TYR A 13 0.39 12.53 15.50
C TYR A 13 0.94 13.85 16.06
N LEU A 14 0.68 14.99 15.41
CA LEU A 14 1.19 16.28 15.88
C LEU A 14 0.53 16.68 17.21
N LEU A 15 -0.77 16.45 17.35
CA LEU A 15 -1.53 16.75 18.56
C LEU A 15 -1.04 15.94 19.77
N GLN A 16 -0.63 14.68 19.59
CA GLN A 16 -0.02 13.85 20.65
C GLN A 16 1.25 14.49 21.25
N HIS A 17 1.90 15.41 20.55
CA HIS A 17 3.13 16.07 20.99
C HIS A 17 2.92 17.55 21.38
N SER A 18 1.68 18.03 21.41
CA SER A 18 1.35 19.44 21.70
C SER A 18 1.67 19.88 23.12
N GLU A 19 1.68 18.94 24.08
CA GLU A 19 1.99 19.19 25.50
C GLU A 19 3.47 18.95 25.85
N ASN A 20 4.31 18.52 24.88
CA ASN A 20 5.73 18.34 25.13
C ASN A 20 6.41 19.69 25.45
N PRO A 21 7.41 19.71 26.36
CA PRO A 21 8.18 20.91 26.70
C PRO A 21 9.05 21.44 25.54
N VAL A 22 9.28 20.63 24.50
CA VAL A 22 9.91 21.08 23.26
C VAL A 22 8.99 22.08 22.56
N ALA A 23 9.56 23.20 22.12
CA ALA A 23 8.85 24.24 21.39
C ALA A 23 8.66 23.85 19.93
N TRP A 24 7.90 22.78 19.71
CA TRP A 24 7.61 22.24 18.39
C TRP A 24 6.82 23.24 17.54
N LEU A 25 7.21 23.32 16.27
CA LEU A 25 6.51 24.05 15.23
C LEU A 25 6.10 23.08 14.10
N PRO A 26 4.98 23.36 13.40
CA PRO A 26 4.67 22.66 12.16
C PRO A 26 5.62 23.12 11.03
N TRP A 27 5.71 22.31 9.97
CA TRP A 27 6.41 22.72 8.76
C TRP A 27 5.54 23.70 7.96
N ASN A 28 5.91 24.98 7.97
CA ASN A 28 5.27 26.02 7.19
C ASN A 28 6.26 27.18 6.93
N LYS A 29 5.85 28.14 6.10
CA LYS A 29 6.69 29.30 5.74
C LYS A 29 7.15 30.12 6.95
N GLU A 30 6.33 30.23 7.98
CA GLU A 30 6.61 31.02 9.19
C GLU A 30 7.71 30.35 10.04
N SER A 31 7.62 29.04 10.23
CA SER A 31 8.61 28.23 10.95
C SER A 31 9.96 28.23 10.24
N LEU A 32 9.96 28.12 8.91
CA LEU A 32 11.18 28.15 8.09
C LEU A 32 11.83 29.54 8.11
N ALA A 33 11.05 30.61 7.94
CA ALA A 33 11.55 31.98 8.03
C ALA A 33 12.12 32.29 9.42
N LYS A 34 11.50 31.75 10.48
CA LYS A 34 12.03 31.87 11.84
C LYS A 34 13.42 31.23 11.98
N ALA A 35 13.65 30.05 11.41
CA ALA A 35 14.95 29.39 11.47
C ALA A 35 16.05 30.23 10.80
N GLN A 36 15.72 30.85 9.66
CA GLN A 36 16.60 31.79 8.94
C GLN A 36 16.89 33.04 9.79
N LEU A 37 15.85 33.70 10.30
CA LEU A 37 15.98 34.92 11.11
C LEU A 37 16.76 34.70 12.41
N GLU A 38 16.56 33.55 13.06
CA GLU A 38 17.31 33.20 14.28
C GLU A 38 18.71 32.64 13.97
N ASN A 39 19.03 32.36 12.69
CA ASN A 39 20.28 31.71 12.25
C ASN A 39 20.58 30.44 13.07
N LYS A 40 19.55 29.62 13.27
CA LYS A 40 19.62 28.36 14.01
C LYS A 40 19.30 27.19 13.09
N PRO A 41 20.03 26.06 13.20
CA PRO A 41 19.71 24.87 12.44
C PRO A 41 18.31 24.36 12.80
N ILE A 42 17.66 23.74 11.83
CA ILE A 42 16.37 23.09 12.03
C ILE A 42 16.63 21.68 12.54
N LEU A 43 15.97 21.30 13.63
CA LEU A 43 15.82 19.90 14.03
C LEU A 43 14.46 19.42 13.52
N LEU A 44 14.49 18.65 12.44
CA LEU A 44 13.31 18.09 11.81
C LEU A 44 13.05 16.67 12.35
N SER A 45 11.87 16.45 12.93
CA SER A 45 11.41 15.14 13.40
C SER A 45 10.19 14.68 12.60
N ILE A 46 10.32 13.56 11.87
CA ILE A 46 9.25 12.97 11.06
C ILE A 46 8.81 11.63 11.66
N GLY A 47 7.50 11.41 11.73
CA GLY A 47 6.90 10.16 12.18
C GLY A 47 5.40 10.14 11.90
N TYR A 48 4.68 9.22 12.54
CA TYR A 48 3.23 9.08 12.43
C TYR A 48 2.67 8.46 13.72
N SER A 49 1.35 8.53 13.90
CA SER A 49 0.65 8.26 15.17
C SER A 49 0.73 6.82 15.65
N ALA A 50 0.90 5.85 14.74
CA ALA A 50 0.94 4.43 15.06
C ALA A 50 2.36 3.88 15.31
N CYS A 51 3.38 4.70 15.11
CA CYS A 51 4.79 4.34 15.21
C CYS A 51 5.25 4.16 16.67
N HIS A 52 5.52 2.92 17.08
CA HIS A 52 6.01 2.61 18.43
C HIS A 52 7.30 3.37 18.79
N TRP A 53 8.33 3.31 17.94
CA TRP A 53 9.62 3.96 18.21
C TRP A 53 9.51 5.48 18.29
N CYS A 54 8.50 6.07 17.65
CA CYS A 54 8.21 7.49 17.73
C CYS A 54 7.69 7.85 19.13
N HIS A 55 6.83 7.01 19.73
CA HIS A 55 6.40 7.15 21.13
C HIS A 55 7.55 6.95 22.11
N VAL A 56 8.41 5.96 21.87
CA VAL A 56 9.59 5.70 22.71
C VAL A 56 10.50 6.93 22.73
N MET A 57 10.85 7.47 21.55
CA MET A 57 11.68 8.67 21.46
C MET A 57 11.01 9.88 22.12
N ALA A 58 9.70 10.04 21.98
CA ALA A 58 8.98 11.13 22.60
C ALA A 58 8.99 11.05 24.14
N ARG A 59 8.71 9.87 24.70
CA ARG A 59 8.71 9.63 26.14
C ARG A 59 10.10 9.79 26.76
N GLU A 60 11.12 9.24 26.11
CA GLU A 60 12.48 9.24 26.64
C GLU A 60 13.21 10.59 26.48
N SER A 61 12.93 11.31 25.39
CA SER A 61 13.67 12.53 25.01
C SER A 61 12.80 13.79 24.94
N PHE A 62 11.68 13.78 24.23
CA PHE A 62 10.92 15.02 23.98
C PHE A 62 10.06 15.48 25.17
N ALA A 63 9.67 14.56 26.05
CA ALA A 63 8.95 14.84 27.29
C ALA A 63 9.87 15.30 28.44
N ASP A 64 11.19 15.07 28.34
CA ASP A 64 12.15 15.49 29.36
C ASP A 64 12.45 17.00 29.24
N SER A 65 12.15 17.74 30.30
CA SER A 65 12.31 19.20 30.33
C SER A 65 13.77 19.67 30.19
N LYS A 66 14.75 18.88 30.62
CA LYS A 66 16.18 19.21 30.48
C LYS A 66 16.61 19.05 29.04
N ILE A 67 16.22 17.95 28.39
CA ILE A 67 16.52 17.68 26.98
C ILE A 67 15.82 18.71 26.09
N ALA A 68 14.54 18.98 26.35
CA ALA A 68 13.79 20.00 25.63
C ALA A 68 14.40 21.41 25.75
N LYS A 69 14.96 21.75 26.92
CA LYS A 69 15.69 23.03 27.08
C LYS A 69 16.91 23.11 26.17
N ILE A 70 17.67 22.03 26.02
CA ILE A 70 18.81 21.96 25.09
C ILE A 70 18.31 22.14 23.65
N MET A 71 17.29 21.37 23.24
CA MET A 71 16.69 21.47 21.91
C MET A 71 16.22 22.90 21.59
N ASN A 72 15.44 23.52 22.49
CA ASN A 72 14.89 24.86 22.32
C ASN A 72 15.97 25.97 22.32
N THR A 73 17.14 25.69 22.90
CA THR A 73 18.27 26.64 22.91
C THR A 73 18.96 26.66 21.55
N TYR A 74 19.24 25.48 20.99
CA TYR A 74 20.12 25.34 19.83
C TYR A 74 19.39 25.25 18.49
N PHE A 75 18.12 24.85 18.47
CA PHE A 75 17.42 24.51 17.23
C PHE A 75 16.07 25.22 17.11
N VAL A 76 15.64 25.40 15.86
CA VAL A 76 14.20 25.51 15.55
C VAL A 76 13.67 24.10 15.34
N ASN A 77 12.80 23.66 16.24
CA ASN A 77 12.31 22.29 16.29
C ASN A 77 11.04 22.16 15.45
N ILE A 78 11.09 21.42 14.35
CA ILE A 78 9.96 21.20 13.43
C ILE A 78 9.53 19.75 13.49
N LYS A 79 8.21 19.52 13.59
CA LYS A 79 7.63 18.17 13.62
C LYS A 79 6.64 17.97 12.48
N ILE A 80 6.70 16.81 11.84
CA ILE A 80 5.89 16.47 10.66
C ILE A 80 5.27 15.10 10.82
N ASP A 81 3.98 15.00 10.44
CA ASP A 81 3.30 13.74 10.17
C ASP A 81 3.59 13.31 8.73
N ARG A 82 4.27 12.17 8.55
CA ARG A 82 4.58 11.64 7.21
C ARG A 82 3.34 11.27 6.41
N GLU A 83 2.21 10.99 7.08
CA GLU A 83 0.97 10.63 6.42
C GLU A 83 0.30 11.85 5.77
N GLU A 84 0.55 13.05 6.29
CA GLU A 84 0.07 14.31 5.72
C GLU A 84 1.08 14.94 4.74
N ARG A 85 2.39 14.75 4.98
CA ARG A 85 3.49 15.31 4.18
C ARG A 85 4.49 14.24 3.71
N PRO A 86 4.04 13.25 2.91
CA PRO A 86 4.91 12.20 2.39
C PRO A 86 6.02 12.73 1.47
N ASP A 87 5.81 13.91 0.86
CA ASP A 87 6.82 14.58 0.02
C ASP A 87 8.07 14.96 0.80
N ILE A 88 7.88 15.50 2.02
CA ILE A 88 8.98 15.83 2.90
C ILE A 88 9.63 14.55 3.44
N ASP A 89 8.81 13.59 3.89
CA ASP A 89 9.28 12.30 4.39
C ASP A 89 10.21 11.60 3.38
N GLN A 90 9.77 11.47 2.13
CA GLN A 90 10.53 10.81 1.08
C GLN A 90 11.88 11.49 0.81
N ILE A 91 11.89 12.81 0.65
CA ILE A 91 13.11 13.58 0.39
C ILE A 91 14.14 13.36 1.50
N TYR A 92 13.71 13.45 2.76
CA TYR A 92 14.62 13.35 3.90
C TYR A 92 15.02 11.91 4.23
N GLN A 93 14.20 10.91 3.92
CA GLN A 93 14.60 9.49 3.97
C GLN A 93 15.69 9.20 2.94
N THR A 94 15.55 9.68 1.70
CA THR A 94 16.59 9.58 0.67
C THR A 94 17.85 10.31 1.10
N ALA A 95 17.72 11.52 1.64
CA ALA A 95 18.87 12.27 2.15
C ALA A 95 19.59 11.52 3.28
N HIS A 96 18.85 10.95 4.23
CA HIS A 96 19.41 10.10 5.29
C HIS A 96 20.21 8.94 4.70
N GLN A 97 19.65 8.24 3.70
CA GLN A 97 20.33 7.12 3.06
C GLN A 97 21.64 7.56 2.39
N ILE A 98 21.64 8.70 1.69
CA ILE A 98 22.86 9.26 1.06
C ILE A 98 23.91 9.61 2.13
N LEU A 99 23.50 10.29 3.20
CA LEU A 99 24.41 10.79 4.23
C LEU A 99 25.01 9.69 5.10
N THR A 100 24.20 8.67 5.44
CA THR A 100 24.56 7.64 6.41
C THR A 100 24.95 6.31 5.76
N GLN A 101 24.64 6.12 4.47
CA GLN A 101 24.77 4.85 3.75
C GLN A 101 23.96 3.72 4.43
N ARG A 102 22.85 4.07 5.09
CA ARG A 102 21.94 3.16 5.80
C ARG A 102 20.51 3.41 5.40
N THR A 103 19.69 2.36 5.45
CA THR A 103 18.24 2.48 5.27
C THR A 103 17.64 3.43 6.31
N GLY A 104 16.69 4.24 5.88
CA GLY A 104 15.90 5.11 6.75
C GLY A 104 14.89 4.33 7.58
N GLY A 105 14.06 5.07 8.32
CA GLY A 105 13.02 4.53 9.18
C GLY A 105 12.45 5.59 10.11
N TRP A 106 11.39 5.26 10.83
CA TRP A 106 10.74 6.18 11.76
C TRP A 106 11.01 5.78 13.21
N PRO A 107 11.20 6.76 14.13
CA PRO A 107 11.24 8.20 13.88
C PRO A 107 12.46 8.60 13.06
N LEU A 108 12.30 9.58 12.17
CA LEU A 108 13.42 10.18 11.44
C LEU A 108 13.78 11.52 12.09
N THR A 109 15.07 11.72 12.38
CA THR A 109 15.60 12.93 12.99
C THR A 109 16.70 13.52 12.10
N MET A 110 16.41 14.66 11.48
CA MET A 110 17.32 15.35 10.54
C MET A 110 17.70 16.72 11.06
N PHE A 111 18.93 17.14 10.76
CA PHE A 111 19.44 18.47 11.11
C PHE A 111 19.74 19.23 9.83
N LEU A 112 19.04 20.35 9.65
CA LEU A 112 19.02 21.09 8.40
C LEU A 112 19.67 22.45 8.55
N ASP A 113 20.37 22.86 7.50
CA ASP A 113 20.76 24.25 7.31
C ASP A 113 19.49 25.12 7.16
N PRO A 114 19.34 26.23 7.91
CA PRO A 114 18.11 27.01 7.91
C PRO A 114 17.86 27.77 6.60
N ASP A 115 18.92 28.14 5.87
CA ASP A 115 18.80 28.91 4.64
C ASP A 115 18.38 28.03 3.48
N THR A 116 18.99 26.86 3.36
CA THR A 116 18.83 25.95 2.21
C THR A 116 17.92 24.76 2.50
N GLN A 117 17.59 24.49 3.75
CA GLN A 117 16.86 23.31 4.24
C GLN A 117 17.55 21.97 3.95
N ARG A 118 18.82 22.01 3.49
CA ARG A 118 19.60 20.82 3.19
C ARG A 118 20.05 20.15 4.48
N PRO A 119 19.88 18.82 4.61
CA PRO A 119 20.35 18.10 5.77
C PRO A 119 21.88 17.97 5.73
N PHE A 120 22.53 18.21 6.87
CA PHE A 120 23.96 17.98 7.04
C PHE A 120 24.27 16.84 8.02
N PHE A 121 23.30 16.44 8.83
CA PHE A 121 23.37 15.27 9.70
C PHE A 121 21.98 14.66 9.90
N GLY A 122 21.92 13.37 10.21
CA GLY A 122 20.66 12.70 10.46
C GLY A 122 20.81 11.29 11.01
N GLY A 123 19.70 10.76 11.51
CA GLY A 123 19.56 9.37 11.96
C GLY A 123 18.09 9.07 12.26
N THR A 124 17.81 7.83 12.66
CA THR A 124 16.45 7.44 13.02
C THR A 124 16.18 7.71 14.50
N TYR A 125 16.22 6.66 15.32
CA TYR A 125 16.03 6.72 16.76
C TYR A 125 17.34 7.03 17.50
N PHE A 126 17.28 7.93 18.48
CA PHE A 126 18.38 8.24 19.39
C PHE A 126 17.94 8.11 20.86
N PRO A 127 18.65 7.31 21.68
CA PRO A 127 18.28 7.10 23.07
C PRO A 127 18.65 8.30 23.95
N ASN A 128 17.90 8.51 25.04
CA ASN A 128 18.19 9.58 26.00
C ASN A 128 19.51 9.36 26.77
N THR A 129 19.95 8.12 26.92
CA THR A 129 21.24 7.72 27.49
C THR A 129 22.02 6.86 26.50
N ALA A 130 23.35 6.93 26.54
CA ALA A 130 24.19 6.12 25.65
C ALA A 130 23.93 4.61 25.87
N ARG A 131 23.53 3.90 24.81
CA ARG A 131 23.28 2.45 24.82
C ARG A 131 23.42 1.86 23.43
N HIS A 132 23.79 0.58 23.36
CA HIS A 132 23.94 -0.17 22.10
C HIS A 132 24.85 0.54 21.07
N GLY A 133 25.91 1.21 21.53
CA GLY A 133 26.83 1.95 20.65
C GLY A 133 26.29 3.29 20.11
N MET A 134 25.09 3.70 20.51
CA MET A 134 24.52 5.00 20.17
C MET A 134 24.85 6.05 21.23
N PRO A 135 25.19 7.29 20.84
CA PRO A 135 25.39 8.39 21.78
C PRO A 135 24.06 8.78 22.45
N ALA A 136 24.16 9.40 23.63
CA ALA A 136 23.01 10.01 24.27
C ALA A 136 22.51 11.20 23.43
N PHE A 137 21.20 11.28 23.22
CA PHE A 137 20.58 12.34 22.42
C PHE A 137 20.97 13.77 22.88
N PRO A 138 21.06 14.09 24.18
CA PRO A 138 21.50 15.41 24.63
C PRO A 138 22.93 15.78 24.21
N GLU A 139 23.84 14.82 24.26
CA GLU A 139 25.24 15.02 23.85
C GLU A 139 25.34 15.16 22.33
N LEU A 140 24.56 14.37 21.59
CA LEU A 140 24.49 14.43 20.14
C LEU A 140 24.05 15.82 19.66
N ILE A 141 22.92 16.32 20.16
CA ILE A 141 22.37 17.60 19.69
C ILE A 141 23.29 18.78 20.04
N GLN A 142 24.03 18.71 21.16
CA GLN A 142 25.05 19.71 21.48
C GLN A 142 26.23 19.67 20.50
N ARG A 143 26.71 18.47 20.14
CA ARG A 143 27.78 18.29 19.14
C ARG A 143 27.36 18.78 17.77
N VAL A 144 26.13 18.48 17.34
CA VAL A 144 25.58 18.97 16.06
C VAL A 144 25.49 20.49 16.05
N ALA A 145 25.00 21.10 17.13
CA ALA A 145 24.94 22.55 17.25
C ALA A 145 26.34 23.20 17.23
N HIS A 146 27.32 22.58 17.90
CA HIS A 146 28.70 23.04 17.86
C HIS A 146 29.28 22.95 16.45
N TYR A 147 29.07 21.83 15.75
CA TYR A 147 29.52 21.66 14.37
C TYR A 147 28.91 22.71 13.43
N TYR A 148 27.60 22.95 13.52
CA TYR A 148 26.92 23.99 12.73
C TYR A 148 27.53 25.39 12.91
N ASN A 149 27.90 25.76 14.13
CA ASN A 149 28.44 27.08 14.40
C ASN A 149 29.90 27.27 13.96
N ASN A 150 30.69 26.21 13.92
CA ASN A 150 32.13 26.30 13.62
C ASN A 150 32.48 25.89 12.18
N GLU A 151 31.68 25.04 11.54
CA GLU A 151 32.01 24.39 10.26
C GLU A 151 31.01 24.75 9.14
N LYS A 152 30.53 26.00 9.11
CA LYS A 152 29.52 26.45 8.13
C LYS A 152 29.93 26.22 6.67
N GLY A 153 31.20 26.43 6.32
CA GLY A 153 31.70 26.20 4.96
C GLY A 153 31.58 24.72 4.54
N ALA A 154 31.94 23.80 5.44
CA ALA A 154 31.83 22.37 5.18
C ALA A 154 30.36 21.92 4.98
N ILE A 155 29.42 22.51 5.75
CA ILE A 155 27.99 22.26 5.61
C ILE A 155 27.46 22.72 4.26
N GLN A 156 27.89 23.91 3.80
CA GLN A 156 27.52 24.43 2.49
C GLN A 156 28.05 23.53 1.36
N ASP A 157 29.33 23.13 1.41
CA ASP A 157 29.94 22.23 0.44
C ASP A 157 29.25 20.86 0.39
N GLN A 158 28.90 20.31 1.57
CA GLN A 158 28.12 19.07 1.68
C GLN A 158 26.73 19.23 1.05
N GLY A 159 26.08 20.38 1.28
CA GLY A 159 24.79 20.69 0.67
C GLY A 159 24.84 20.76 -0.85
N VAL A 160 25.90 21.33 -1.44
CA VAL A 160 26.08 21.35 -2.91
C VAL A 160 26.21 19.94 -3.46
N LYS A 161 27.06 19.10 -2.84
CA LYS A 161 27.24 17.69 -3.24
C LYS A 161 25.95 16.89 -3.13
N LEU A 162 25.13 17.14 -2.10
CA LEU A 162 23.85 16.46 -1.94
C LEU A 162 22.89 16.77 -3.10
N ASN A 163 22.84 18.01 -3.56
CA ASN A 163 22.05 18.38 -4.73
C ASN A 163 22.52 17.68 -6.01
N GLU A 164 23.83 17.64 -6.24
CA GLU A 164 24.39 16.93 -7.40
C GLU A 164 24.00 15.44 -7.38
N ILE A 165 23.97 14.82 -6.20
CA ILE A 165 23.49 13.44 -6.06
C ILE A 165 21.99 13.35 -6.37
N PHE A 166 21.18 14.27 -5.84
CA PHE A 166 19.74 14.30 -6.12
C PHE A 166 19.42 14.46 -7.61
N ASP A 167 20.14 15.33 -8.32
CA ASP A 167 19.94 15.52 -9.75
C ASP A 167 20.29 14.25 -10.54
N ASN A 168 21.34 13.53 -10.12
CA ASN A 168 21.74 12.26 -10.71
C ASN A 168 20.84 11.06 -10.36
N LEU A 169 19.96 11.19 -9.35
CA LEU A 169 18.99 10.16 -9.00
C LEU A 169 17.75 10.18 -9.89
N LEU A 170 17.51 11.29 -10.61
CA LEU A 170 16.37 11.37 -11.52
C LEU A 170 16.56 10.43 -12.71
N PRO A 171 15.56 9.59 -13.03
CA PRO A 171 15.61 8.74 -14.20
C PRO A 171 15.61 9.60 -15.46
N THR A 172 16.38 9.15 -16.45
CA THR A 172 16.52 9.79 -17.77
C THR A 172 15.97 8.86 -18.84
N ASN A 173 15.42 9.46 -19.88
CA ASN A 173 14.86 8.70 -20.99
C ASN A 173 15.94 7.93 -21.77
N THR A 174 15.61 6.74 -22.25
CA THR A 174 16.50 5.93 -23.09
C THR A 174 16.05 5.89 -24.55
N ASN A 175 17.02 5.76 -25.45
CA ASN A 175 16.78 5.41 -26.85
C ASN A 175 16.93 3.90 -27.12
N GLU A 176 17.18 3.11 -26.07
CA GLU A 176 17.24 1.65 -26.18
C GLU A 176 15.88 1.05 -26.58
N THR A 177 15.95 -0.09 -27.28
CA THR A 177 14.76 -0.86 -27.64
C THR A 177 14.19 -1.57 -26.42
N ILE A 178 12.91 -1.31 -26.13
CA ILE A 178 12.16 -2.00 -25.07
C ILE A 178 11.89 -3.46 -25.49
N ASP A 179 12.28 -4.40 -24.65
CA ASP A 179 12.17 -5.84 -24.88
C ASP A 179 11.74 -6.64 -23.62
N THR A 180 11.72 -7.97 -23.72
CA THR A 180 11.24 -8.87 -22.65
C THR A 180 12.28 -9.14 -21.54
N LYS A 181 13.53 -8.68 -21.67
CA LYS A 181 14.60 -9.06 -20.73
C LYS A 181 14.28 -8.76 -19.26
N PRO A 182 13.71 -7.59 -18.89
CA PRO A 182 13.33 -7.35 -17.49
C PRO A 182 12.30 -8.36 -16.96
N LEU A 183 11.36 -8.81 -17.80
CA LEU A 183 10.33 -9.79 -17.43
C LEU A 183 10.91 -11.18 -17.14
N GLU A 184 12.01 -11.55 -17.81
CA GLU A 184 12.70 -12.82 -17.58
C GLU A 184 13.62 -12.74 -16.35
N ASN A 185 14.28 -11.60 -16.16
CA ASN A 185 15.21 -11.39 -15.04
C ASN A 185 14.48 -11.28 -13.70
N VAL A 186 13.34 -10.57 -13.65
CA VAL A 186 12.57 -10.37 -12.41
C VAL A 186 12.24 -11.71 -11.72
N ARG A 187 11.84 -12.72 -12.48
CA ARG A 187 11.47 -14.04 -11.96
C ARG A 187 12.67 -14.76 -11.33
N LYS A 188 13.85 -14.65 -11.94
CA LYS A 188 15.10 -15.25 -11.45
C LYS A 188 15.60 -14.55 -10.19
N GLU A 189 15.54 -13.22 -10.16
CA GLU A 189 15.98 -12.42 -9.01
C GLU A 189 15.09 -12.60 -7.79
N ILE A 190 13.77 -12.68 -8.00
CA ILE A 190 12.83 -13.02 -6.92
C ILE A 190 13.20 -14.37 -6.31
N GLU A 191 13.45 -15.40 -7.12
CA GLU A 191 13.81 -16.73 -6.62
C GLU A 191 15.10 -16.75 -5.82
N ALA A 192 16.12 -16.06 -6.33
CA ALA A 192 17.44 -16.03 -5.70
C ALA A 192 17.40 -15.45 -4.28
N SER A 193 16.43 -14.59 -3.99
CA SER A 193 16.24 -13.94 -2.69
C SER A 193 15.11 -14.54 -1.86
N PHE A 194 14.42 -15.58 -2.36
CA PHE A 194 13.22 -16.13 -1.74
C PHE A 194 13.52 -17.12 -0.61
N ASP A 195 12.81 -16.99 0.51
CA ASP A 195 12.83 -17.96 1.59
C ASP A 195 11.91 -19.15 1.30
N LYS A 196 12.45 -20.22 0.71
CA LYS A 196 11.67 -21.44 0.37
C LYS A 196 11.10 -22.19 1.58
N LYS A 197 11.49 -21.84 2.81
CA LYS A 197 10.98 -22.49 4.04
C LYS A 197 9.77 -21.75 4.62
N TYR A 198 9.88 -20.43 4.74
CA TYR A 198 8.87 -19.59 5.39
C TYR A 198 8.16 -18.62 4.45
N GLY A 199 8.48 -18.63 3.15
CA GLY A 199 7.92 -17.71 2.16
C GLY A 199 8.41 -16.26 2.34
N GLY A 200 8.20 -15.44 1.32
CA GLY A 200 8.66 -14.05 1.25
C GLY A 200 10.12 -13.90 0.86
N ILE A 201 10.54 -12.65 0.74
CA ILE A 201 11.89 -12.28 0.31
C ILE A 201 12.78 -12.02 1.53
N GLY A 202 14.01 -12.52 1.44
CA GLY A 202 15.03 -12.30 2.46
C GLY A 202 14.70 -12.94 3.81
N MET A 203 15.44 -12.49 4.82
CA MET A 203 15.33 -12.97 6.20
C MET A 203 14.47 -12.01 7.04
N ALA A 204 14.70 -11.93 8.35
CA ALA A 204 14.03 -10.96 9.23
C ALA A 204 14.66 -9.55 9.11
N PRO A 205 13.87 -8.47 9.23
CA PRO A 205 12.40 -8.43 9.26
C PRO A 205 11.79 -8.74 7.88
N LYS A 206 10.54 -9.23 7.85
CA LYS A 206 9.81 -9.58 6.62
C LYS A 206 8.62 -8.67 6.36
N PHE A 207 8.53 -8.19 5.12
CA PHE A 207 7.44 -7.36 4.61
C PHE A 207 6.60 -8.13 3.59
N PRO A 208 5.28 -7.91 3.50
CA PRO A 208 4.41 -8.67 2.60
C PRO A 208 4.75 -8.58 1.10
N GLN A 209 5.29 -7.44 0.64
CA GLN A 209 5.73 -7.20 -0.75
C GLN A 209 4.74 -7.71 -1.82
N THR A 210 3.50 -7.22 -1.74
CA THR A 210 2.37 -7.73 -2.54
C THR A 210 2.58 -7.61 -4.05
N THR A 211 3.33 -6.62 -4.53
CA THR A 211 3.66 -6.42 -5.95
C THR A 211 4.59 -7.51 -6.52
N ILE A 212 5.49 -8.05 -5.70
CA ILE A 212 6.32 -9.21 -6.03
C ILE A 212 5.45 -10.46 -6.17
N LEU A 213 4.52 -10.66 -5.23
CA LEU A 213 3.59 -11.79 -5.27
C LEU A 213 2.66 -11.72 -6.50
N GLU A 214 2.18 -10.53 -6.85
CA GLU A 214 1.39 -10.32 -8.07
C GLU A 214 2.20 -10.60 -9.34
N SER A 215 3.48 -10.19 -9.38
CA SER A 215 4.38 -10.51 -10.50
C SER A 215 4.57 -12.02 -10.67
N LEU A 216 4.70 -12.77 -9.57
CA LEU A 216 4.77 -14.23 -9.61
C LEU A 216 3.48 -14.87 -10.14
N LEU A 217 2.30 -14.43 -9.67
CA LEU A 217 1.02 -14.95 -10.16
C LEU A 217 0.81 -14.64 -11.65
N ARG A 218 1.13 -13.42 -12.09
CA ARG A 218 1.09 -13.03 -13.50
C ARG A 218 2.03 -13.88 -14.36
N HIS A 219 3.26 -14.11 -13.89
CA HIS A 219 4.24 -14.94 -14.59
C HIS A 219 3.74 -16.39 -14.75
N TRP A 220 3.25 -17.00 -13.66
CA TRP A 220 2.63 -18.33 -13.73
C TRP A 220 1.47 -18.35 -14.74
N ARG A 221 0.58 -17.35 -14.68
CA ARG A 221 -0.60 -17.32 -15.57
C ARG A 221 -0.21 -17.21 -17.04
N LYS A 222 0.84 -16.45 -17.36
CA LYS A 222 1.39 -16.32 -18.71
C LYS A 222 1.97 -17.63 -19.25
N THR A 223 2.61 -18.42 -18.38
CA THR A 223 3.20 -19.72 -18.76
C THR A 223 2.21 -20.88 -18.67
N ALA A 224 1.05 -20.71 -18.04
CA ALA A 224 0.05 -21.76 -17.78
C ALA A 224 -0.45 -22.51 -19.03
N PHE A 225 -0.28 -21.94 -20.22
CA PHE A 225 -0.70 -22.54 -21.50
C PHE A 225 0.47 -23.06 -22.34
N GLN A 226 1.70 -22.98 -21.83
CA GLN A 226 2.89 -23.54 -22.46
C GLN A 226 3.01 -25.03 -22.12
N ILE A 227 3.90 -25.75 -22.83
CA ILE A 227 4.17 -27.17 -22.58
C ILE A 227 4.68 -27.37 -21.14
N GLU A 228 5.52 -26.45 -20.66
CA GLU A 228 6.10 -26.45 -19.32
C GLU A 228 5.72 -25.16 -18.58
N PRO A 229 4.57 -25.14 -17.87
CA PRO A 229 4.17 -23.99 -17.07
C PRO A 229 5.09 -23.82 -15.84
N ASP A 230 5.39 -22.57 -15.45
CA ASP A 230 6.18 -22.28 -14.25
C ASP A 230 5.32 -22.40 -12.98
N ILE A 231 5.05 -23.64 -12.57
CA ILE A 231 4.31 -23.96 -11.33
C ILE A 231 5.08 -23.50 -10.08
N GLU A 232 6.41 -23.38 -10.16
CA GLU A 232 7.21 -22.86 -9.05
C GLU A 232 6.84 -21.40 -8.76
N ALA A 233 6.60 -20.55 -9.76
CA ALA A 233 6.13 -19.18 -9.54
C ALA A 233 4.82 -19.13 -8.71
N LEU A 234 3.85 -20.01 -9.03
CA LEU A 234 2.62 -20.13 -8.23
C LEU A 234 2.92 -20.63 -6.81
N PHE A 235 3.83 -21.59 -6.66
CA PHE A 235 4.24 -22.10 -5.36
C PHE A 235 4.87 -21.01 -4.49
N LEU A 236 5.78 -20.19 -5.03
CA LEU A 236 6.43 -19.12 -4.26
C LEU A 236 5.40 -18.09 -3.75
N ALA A 237 4.45 -17.68 -4.60
CA ALA A 237 3.38 -16.77 -4.19
C ALA A 237 2.49 -17.39 -3.12
N THR A 238 2.00 -18.61 -3.35
CA THR A 238 1.04 -19.28 -2.46
C THR A 238 1.67 -19.72 -1.14
N LEU A 239 2.96 -20.10 -1.13
CA LEU A 239 3.70 -20.39 0.12
C LEU A 239 3.77 -19.14 1.00
N THR A 240 4.13 -17.99 0.42
CA THR A 240 4.21 -16.73 1.17
C THR A 240 2.86 -16.35 1.78
N LEU A 241 1.80 -16.38 0.96
CA LEU A 241 0.44 -16.07 1.41
C LEU A 241 -0.05 -17.06 2.48
N THR A 242 0.26 -18.34 2.35
CA THR A 242 -0.09 -19.36 3.36
C THR A 242 0.62 -19.07 4.67
N ARG A 243 1.93 -18.78 4.63
CA ARG A 243 2.74 -18.51 5.83
C ARG A 243 2.32 -17.23 6.54
N MET A 244 1.93 -16.20 5.81
CA MET A 244 1.34 -14.99 6.41
C MET A 244 -0.03 -15.27 7.04
N ALA A 245 -0.90 -16.03 6.37
CA ALA A 245 -2.25 -16.36 6.86
C ALA A 245 -2.24 -17.24 8.11
N GLU A 246 -1.26 -18.16 8.20
CA GLU A 246 -1.03 -19.01 9.38
C GLU A 246 -0.23 -18.28 10.47
N GLY A 247 0.53 -17.24 10.09
CA GLY A 247 1.38 -16.47 10.98
C GLY A 247 0.63 -15.52 11.91
N GLY A 248 1.39 -14.79 12.72
CA GLY A 248 0.88 -13.74 13.60
C GLY A 248 0.85 -12.37 12.93
N ILE A 249 1.37 -12.23 11.70
CA ILE A 249 1.12 -11.03 10.88
C ILE A 249 -0.36 -10.92 10.47
N TYR A 250 -1.08 -12.04 10.39
CA TYR A 250 -2.54 -12.06 10.28
C TYR A 250 -3.17 -12.11 11.68
N ASP A 251 -4.13 -11.22 11.96
CA ASP A 251 -4.86 -11.28 13.22
C ASP A 251 -5.85 -12.45 13.21
N GLN A 252 -5.44 -13.54 13.89
CA GLN A 252 -6.16 -14.80 13.95
C GLN A 252 -7.58 -14.71 14.53
N LEU A 253 -7.98 -13.60 15.17
CA LEU A 253 -9.30 -13.43 15.80
C LEU A 253 -10.21 -12.43 15.06
N SER A 254 -9.70 -11.26 14.67
CA SER A 254 -10.51 -10.23 13.98
C SER A 254 -10.34 -10.20 12.47
N GLY A 255 -9.33 -10.88 11.93
CA GLY A 255 -8.88 -10.67 10.56
C GLY A 255 -8.14 -9.35 10.38
N GLY A 256 -7.79 -9.08 9.12
CA GLY A 256 -6.85 -8.03 8.77
C GLY A 256 -5.41 -8.35 9.19
N PHE A 257 -4.49 -7.60 8.61
CA PHE A 257 -3.05 -7.79 8.75
C PHE A 257 -2.40 -6.63 9.47
N TYR A 258 -1.38 -6.96 10.24
CA TYR A 258 -0.39 -6.01 10.74
C TYR A 258 0.64 -5.71 9.65
N ARG A 259 1.38 -4.60 9.78
CA ARG A 259 2.23 -4.09 8.69
C ARG A 259 3.35 -5.03 8.24
N TYR A 260 4.16 -5.53 9.18
CA TYR A 260 5.29 -6.41 8.85
C TYR A 260 5.69 -7.28 10.05
N SER A 261 6.48 -8.33 9.78
CA SER A 261 6.97 -9.27 10.78
C SER A 261 8.41 -8.95 11.18
N VAL A 262 8.70 -8.92 12.49
CA VAL A 262 10.07 -8.73 13.00
C VAL A 262 10.91 -10.00 12.91
N ASP A 263 10.27 -11.16 12.70
CA ASP A 263 10.93 -12.44 12.54
C ASP A 263 10.68 -13.07 11.16
N GLN A 264 11.50 -14.06 10.84
CA GLN A 264 11.52 -14.75 9.53
C GLN A 264 10.30 -15.65 9.29
N LYS A 265 9.60 -16.07 10.35
CA LYS A 265 8.51 -17.05 10.31
C LYS A 265 7.12 -16.40 10.26
N TRP A 266 7.05 -15.07 10.13
CA TRP A 266 5.79 -14.32 10.15
C TRP A 266 5.03 -14.39 11.48
N GLN A 267 5.73 -14.64 12.60
CA GLN A 267 5.06 -14.91 13.89
C GLN A 267 4.76 -13.66 14.69
N ILE A 268 5.69 -12.70 14.74
CA ILE A 268 5.62 -11.52 15.59
C ILE A 268 5.59 -10.28 14.69
N PRO A 269 4.49 -9.53 14.68
CA PRO A 269 4.39 -8.31 13.90
C PRO A 269 4.90 -7.09 14.69
N HIS A 270 5.10 -5.98 13.98
CA HIS A 270 4.75 -4.68 14.58
C HIS A 270 3.25 -4.50 14.49
N PHE A 271 2.59 -4.24 15.62
CA PHE A 271 1.13 -4.44 15.78
C PHE A 271 0.26 -3.34 15.15
N GLU A 272 0.84 -2.43 14.38
CA GLU A 272 0.11 -1.44 13.61
C GLU A 272 -0.65 -2.11 12.46
N LYS A 273 -1.92 -1.75 12.28
CA LYS A 273 -2.73 -2.18 11.13
C LYS A 273 -3.01 -0.99 10.24
N MET A 274 -2.39 -1.00 9.06
CA MET A 274 -2.49 0.08 8.08
C MET A 274 -3.56 -0.24 7.05
N LEU A 275 -4.35 0.76 6.63
CA LEU A 275 -5.36 0.58 5.59
C LEU A 275 -4.73 0.16 4.25
N TYR A 276 -3.61 0.78 3.86
CA TYR A 276 -2.96 0.50 2.58
C TYR A 276 -2.47 -0.95 2.49
N ASP A 277 -1.87 -1.50 3.55
CA ASP A 277 -1.40 -2.89 3.59
C ASP A 277 -2.58 -3.84 3.40
N ASN A 278 -3.68 -3.59 4.11
CA ASN A 278 -4.87 -4.42 4.04
C ASN A 278 -5.59 -4.32 2.69
N GLY A 279 -5.59 -3.16 2.03
CA GLY A 279 -6.10 -3.01 0.66
C GLY A 279 -5.29 -3.80 -0.37
N LEU A 280 -3.96 -3.72 -0.27
CA LEU A 280 -3.04 -4.47 -1.13
C LEU A 280 -3.12 -5.98 -0.86
N LEU A 281 -3.15 -6.39 0.40
CA LEU A 281 -3.27 -7.79 0.81
C LEU A 281 -4.60 -8.39 0.40
N LEU A 282 -5.70 -7.65 0.54
CA LEU A 282 -7.02 -8.09 0.08
C LEU A 282 -7.01 -8.40 -1.42
N THR A 283 -6.31 -7.58 -2.23
CA THR A 283 -6.17 -7.81 -3.67
C THR A 283 -5.42 -9.12 -3.95
N ILE A 284 -4.22 -9.30 -3.40
CA ILE A 284 -3.39 -10.46 -3.73
C ILE A 284 -3.95 -11.78 -3.18
N TYR A 285 -4.58 -11.79 -2.00
CA TYR A 285 -5.27 -12.98 -1.50
C TYR A 285 -6.46 -13.35 -2.39
N THR A 286 -7.20 -12.36 -2.90
CA THR A 286 -8.29 -12.62 -3.83
C THR A 286 -7.77 -13.18 -5.16
N ASN A 287 -6.67 -12.63 -5.68
CA ASN A 287 -6.04 -13.14 -6.90
C ASN A 287 -5.55 -14.57 -6.71
N ALA A 288 -4.94 -14.90 -5.56
CA ALA A 288 -4.53 -16.26 -5.23
C ALA A 288 -5.73 -17.21 -5.12
N TYR A 289 -6.84 -16.78 -4.52
CA TYR A 289 -8.08 -17.56 -4.51
C TYR A 289 -8.59 -17.85 -5.93
N LEU A 290 -8.63 -16.85 -6.81
CA LEU A 290 -9.03 -17.05 -8.21
C LEU A 290 -8.05 -17.92 -9.01
N ALA A 291 -6.77 -17.93 -8.63
CA ALA A 291 -5.73 -18.72 -9.29
C ALA A 291 -5.77 -20.20 -8.89
N THR A 292 -6.07 -20.50 -7.61
CA THR A 292 -5.94 -21.85 -7.06
C THR A 292 -7.26 -22.51 -6.67
N GLY A 293 -8.31 -21.72 -6.41
CA GLY A 293 -9.55 -22.17 -5.79
C GLY A 293 -9.41 -22.52 -4.29
N ASP A 294 -8.26 -22.22 -3.66
CA ASP A 294 -7.99 -22.61 -2.27
C ASP A 294 -8.89 -21.85 -1.28
N VAL A 295 -9.54 -22.62 -0.40
CA VAL A 295 -10.48 -22.11 0.61
C VAL A 295 -9.79 -21.27 1.69
N LEU A 296 -8.50 -21.46 1.94
CA LEU A 296 -7.73 -20.61 2.85
C LEU A 296 -7.69 -19.18 2.32
N PHE A 297 -7.30 -18.99 1.06
CA PHE A 297 -7.22 -17.65 0.47
C PHE A 297 -8.60 -16.99 0.38
N LYS A 298 -9.64 -17.76 0.03
CA LYS A 298 -11.02 -17.26 0.07
C LYS A 298 -11.40 -16.74 1.45
N LYS A 299 -11.12 -17.52 2.49
CA LYS A 299 -11.41 -17.16 3.88
C LYS A 299 -10.70 -15.89 4.29
N ILE A 300 -9.41 -15.77 3.97
CA ILE A 300 -8.62 -14.57 4.30
C ILE A 300 -9.14 -13.34 3.55
N THR A 301 -9.54 -13.47 2.28
CA THR A 301 -10.22 -12.42 1.53
C THR A 301 -11.50 -11.97 2.23
N GLU A 302 -12.36 -12.91 2.63
CA GLU A 302 -13.64 -12.61 3.30
C GLU A 302 -13.42 -11.92 4.66
N GLU A 303 -12.56 -12.47 5.50
CA GLU A 303 -12.27 -11.93 6.84
C GLU A 303 -11.60 -10.55 6.76
N THR A 304 -10.68 -10.33 5.81
CA THR A 304 -10.02 -9.03 5.61
C THR A 304 -10.99 -7.98 5.08
N ALA A 305 -11.86 -8.33 4.12
CA ALA A 305 -12.89 -7.42 3.63
C ALA A 305 -13.89 -7.03 4.74
N VAL A 306 -14.28 -8.00 5.58
CA VAL A 306 -15.13 -7.73 6.75
C VAL A 306 -14.44 -6.80 7.74
N TRP A 307 -13.15 -7.04 8.03
CA TRP A 307 -12.37 -6.17 8.91
C TRP A 307 -12.32 -4.73 8.41
N ILE A 308 -11.97 -4.50 7.13
CA ILE A 308 -11.95 -3.15 6.53
C ILE A 308 -13.32 -2.46 6.68
N LEU A 309 -14.40 -3.16 6.33
CA LEU A 309 -15.75 -2.58 6.32
C LEU A 309 -16.33 -2.34 7.71
N LYS A 310 -15.87 -3.08 8.72
CA LYS A 310 -16.38 -3.02 10.09
C LYS A 310 -15.56 -2.08 10.97
N ASP A 311 -14.24 -2.19 10.90
CA ASP A 311 -13.33 -1.58 11.86
C ASP A 311 -12.66 -0.31 11.30
N MET A 312 -12.48 -0.21 9.98
CA MET A 312 -11.80 0.94 9.33
C MET A 312 -12.76 1.92 8.64
N ARG A 313 -14.03 1.57 8.47
CA ARG A 313 -14.98 2.39 7.72
C ARG A 313 -15.56 3.51 8.56
N ALA A 314 -15.46 4.73 8.05
CA ALA A 314 -16.05 5.93 8.64
C ALA A 314 -17.56 6.04 8.32
N THR A 315 -18.28 6.80 9.14
CA THR A 315 -19.73 7.00 8.99
C THR A 315 -20.12 7.79 7.73
N ASN A 316 -19.21 8.64 7.23
CA ASN A 316 -19.35 9.38 5.98
C ASN A 316 -19.11 8.52 4.72
N GLY A 317 -18.69 7.27 4.87
CA GLY A 317 -18.52 6.31 3.78
C GLY A 317 -17.07 6.04 3.38
N GLY A 318 -16.11 6.90 3.74
CA GLY A 318 -14.68 6.66 3.53
C GLY A 318 -14.08 5.71 4.56
N PHE A 319 -12.75 5.62 4.57
CA PHE A 319 -11.97 4.74 5.43
C PHE A 319 -10.88 5.50 6.18
N TYR A 320 -10.74 5.19 7.47
CA TYR A 320 -9.70 5.68 8.37
C TYR A 320 -8.33 5.10 8.01
N SER A 321 -7.25 5.77 8.42
CA SER A 321 -5.90 5.46 7.96
C SER A 321 -5.28 4.26 8.69
N THR A 322 -5.33 4.24 10.03
CA THR A 322 -4.50 3.31 10.82
C THR A 322 -5.08 2.97 12.20
N LEU A 323 -4.87 1.73 12.66
CA LEU A 323 -4.91 1.38 14.09
C LEU A 323 -3.49 1.30 14.67
N ASN A 324 -3.31 1.92 15.83
CA ASN A 324 -2.01 2.01 16.53
C ASN A 324 -1.44 0.63 16.90
N ALA A 325 -0.11 0.52 16.94
CA ALA A 325 0.57 -0.64 17.52
C ALA A 325 0.43 -0.69 19.06
N ASP A 326 0.38 0.48 19.69
CA ASP A 326 0.34 0.62 21.15
C ASP A 326 -1.10 0.66 21.69
N SER A 327 -1.30 -0.02 22.81
CA SER A 327 -2.46 0.10 23.69
C SER A 327 -1.95 0.08 25.13
N GLU A 328 -2.50 0.95 25.99
CA GLU A 328 -2.05 1.09 27.39
C GLU A 328 -0.54 1.44 27.54
N GLY A 329 0.05 2.09 26.52
CA GLY A 329 1.45 2.56 26.54
C GLY A 329 2.51 1.49 26.22
N ALA A 330 2.09 0.31 25.77
CA ALA A 330 2.97 -0.76 25.30
C ALA A 330 2.47 -1.37 23.97
N GLU A 331 3.42 -1.80 23.15
CA GLU A 331 3.15 -2.42 21.83
C GLU A 331 2.47 -3.77 22.02
N GLY A 332 1.40 -4.02 21.27
CA GLY A 332 0.78 -5.35 21.19
C GLY A 332 -0.11 -5.77 22.37
N THR A 333 -0.21 -4.98 23.45
CA THR A 333 -0.95 -5.34 24.69
C THR A 333 -2.37 -5.85 24.43
N TYR A 334 -3.11 -5.20 23.53
CA TYR A 334 -4.46 -5.61 23.13
C TYR A 334 -4.52 -7.02 22.51
N TYR A 335 -3.45 -7.46 21.84
CA TYR A 335 -3.42 -8.65 20.98
C TYR A 335 -2.83 -9.91 21.65
N ILE A 336 -2.07 -9.76 22.73
CA ILE A 336 -1.36 -10.85 23.41
C ILE A 336 -2.19 -11.49 24.55
N TRP A 337 -1.91 -12.74 24.87
CA TRP A 337 -2.71 -13.55 25.80
C TRP A 337 -1.86 -14.26 26.85
N ASP A 338 -2.41 -14.38 28.06
CA ASP A 338 -1.92 -15.37 29.03
C ASP A 338 -2.52 -16.75 28.74
N LYS A 339 -1.74 -17.82 28.97
CA LYS A 339 -2.22 -19.19 28.77
C LYS A 339 -3.43 -19.51 29.65
N ASN A 340 -3.39 -19.16 30.93
CA ASN A 340 -4.47 -19.46 31.86
C ASN A 340 -5.74 -18.66 31.51
N GLU A 341 -5.57 -17.43 30.98
CA GLU A 341 -6.68 -16.63 30.47
C GLU A 341 -7.40 -17.34 29.31
N ILE A 342 -6.65 -17.85 28.31
CA ILE A 342 -7.25 -18.62 27.21
C ILE A 342 -7.96 -19.86 27.76
N GLU A 343 -7.33 -20.60 28.68
CA GLU A 343 -7.88 -21.85 29.21
C GLU A 343 -9.17 -21.64 30.03
N ALA A 344 -9.33 -20.48 30.65
CA ALA A 344 -10.56 -20.11 31.36
C ALA A 344 -11.72 -19.77 30.41
N ILE A 345 -11.44 -19.34 29.17
CA ILE A 345 -12.44 -18.93 28.18
C ILE A 345 -12.95 -20.11 27.36
N ILE A 346 -12.07 -21.05 27.03
CA ILE A 346 -12.38 -22.17 26.13
C ILE A 346 -13.05 -23.32 26.90
N LYS A 347 -14.03 -23.97 26.26
CA LYS A 347 -14.71 -25.14 26.82
C LYS A 347 -13.70 -26.24 27.14
N LYS A 348 -13.78 -26.83 28.33
CA LYS A 348 -12.82 -27.84 28.82
C LYS A 348 -12.59 -29.01 27.86
N GLN A 349 -13.64 -29.46 27.16
CA GLN A 349 -13.57 -30.55 26.19
C GLN A 349 -12.79 -30.20 24.91
N ASP A 350 -12.75 -28.91 24.54
CA ASP A 350 -12.11 -28.41 23.32
C ASP A 350 -10.66 -27.97 23.55
N LEU A 351 -10.27 -27.76 24.82
CA LEU A 351 -8.94 -27.30 25.22
C LEU A 351 -7.78 -28.07 24.59
N PRO A 352 -7.76 -29.42 24.56
CA PRO A 352 -6.64 -30.16 23.97
C PRO A 352 -6.43 -29.83 22.49
N LEU A 353 -7.52 -29.65 21.74
CA LEU A 353 -7.47 -29.30 20.32
C LEU A 353 -7.00 -27.86 20.13
N ILE A 354 -7.52 -26.92 20.92
CA ILE A 354 -7.14 -25.49 20.83
C ILE A 354 -5.69 -25.26 21.26
N ARG A 355 -5.20 -25.98 22.27
CA ARG A 355 -3.78 -25.94 22.68
C ARG A 355 -2.86 -26.37 21.54
N GLU A 356 -3.22 -27.43 20.79
CA GLU A 356 -2.45 -27.86 19.62
C GLU A 356 -2.54 -26.83 18.48
N TYR A 357 -3.76 -26.35 18.17
CA TYR A 357 -4.02 -25.42 17.07
C TYR A 357 -3.21 -24.12 17.20
N PHE A 358 -3.17 -23.51 18.39
CA PHE A 358 -2.41 -22.29 18.65
C PHE A 358 -1.01 -22.54 19.23
N GLY A 359 -0.65 -23.79 19.52
CA GLY A 359 0.62 -24.16 20.16
C GLY A 359 0.80 -23.60 21.57
N LEU A 360 -0.25 -23.59 22.39
CA LEU A 360 -0.23 -23.08 23.77
C LEU A 360 0.60 -23.95 24.74
N ASP A 361 1.02 -25.14 24.30
CA ASP A 361 1.92 -26.02 25.05
C ASP A 361 3.40 -25.80 24.70
N LYS A 362 3.69 -24.93 23.72
CA LYS A 362 5.05 -24.47 23.42
C LYS A 362 5.42 -23.28 24.30
N THR A 363 6.69 -22.87 24.26
CA THR A 363 7.13 -21.62 24.89
C THR A 363 6.36 -20.43 24.30
N ALA A 364 5.95 -19.52 25.18
CA ALA A 364 5.36 -18.24 24.81
C ALA A 364 6.23 -17.50 23.77
N ASN A 365 5.61 -16.98 22.72
CA ASN A 365 6.31 -16.41 21.57
C ASN A 365 6.55 -14.90 21.66
N PHE A 366 5.95 -14.20 22.63
CA PHE A 366 6.11 -12.76 22.80
C PHE A 366 6.15 -12.37 24.29
N GLU A 367 7.31 -11.94 24.80
CA GLU A 367 7.48 -11.40 26.16
C GLU A 367 6.82 -12.24 27.28
N GLY A 368 6.90 -13.57 27.18
CA GLY A 368 6.29 -14.48 28.16
C GLY A 368 4.77 -14.70 28.00
N LYS A 369 4.16 -14.12 26.94
CA LYS A 369 2.76 -14.26 26.53
C LYS A 369 2.63 -14.84 25.11
N TRP A 370 1.40 -15.17 24.73
CA TRP A 370 1.09 -15.73 23.41
C TRP A 370 0.45 -14.68 22.50
N HIS A 371 1.10 -14.44 21.36
CA HIS A 371 0.47 -13.91 20.17
C HIS A 371 0.01 -15.08 19.29
N LEU A 372 -1.27 -15.12 18.94
CA LEU A 372 -1.88 -16.30 18.34
C LEU A 372 -1.39 -16.52 16.91
N THR A 373 -0.96 -17.75 16.63
CA THR A 373 -0.55 -18.22 15.29
C THR A 373 -1.09 -19.63 15.06
N VAL A 374 -1.34 -20.03 13.82
CA VAL A 374 -1.75 -21.39 13.49
C VAL A 374 -0.52 -22.30 13.49
N GLN A 375 -0.46 -23.21 14.45
CA GLN A 375 0.66 -24.14 14.65
C GLN A 375 0.37 -25.54 14.10
N THR A 376 -0.89 -25.90 13.89
CA THR A 376 -1.30 -27.18 13.31
C THR A 376 -2.57 -26.97 12.49
N ASN A 377 -2.57 -27.46 11.25
CA ASN A 377 -3.72 -27.30 10.34
C ASN A 377 -4.91 -28.19 10.73
N VAL A 378 -6.08 -27.86 10.18
CA VAL A 378 -7.36 -28.49 10.49
C VAL A 378 -7.35 -29.98 10.13
N GLU A 379 -6.73 -30.34 9.01
CA GLU A 379 -6.64 -31.71 8.51
C GLU A 379 -5.84 -32.61 9.47
N THR A 380 -4.74 -32.09 10.01
CA THR A 380 -3.92 -32.82 10.99
C THR A 380 -4.66 -32.98 12.31
N LEU A 381 -5.36 -31.94 12.77
CA LEU A 381 -6.18 -32.00 13.98
C LEU A 381 -7.34 -32.99 13.83
N ALA A 382 -8.04 -32.98 12.68
CA ALA A 382 -9.13 -33.91 12.38
C ALA A 382 -8.67 -35.36 12.52
N LYS A 383 -7.50 -35.71 11.94
CA LYS A 383 -6.89 -37.03 12.08
C LYS A 383 -6.52 -37.35 13.53
N LYS A 384 -5.83 -36.43 14.22
CA LYS A 384 -5.32 -36.65 15.59
C LYS A 384 -6.45 -36.87 16.61
N PHE A 385 -7.53 -36.09 16.51
CA PHE A 385 -8.64 -36.14 17.45
C PHE A 385 -9.80 -37.04 17.00
N ASN A 386 -9.66 -37.72 15.86
CA ASN A 386 -10.70 -38.57 15.26
C ASN A 386 -12.04 -37.83 15.07
N LEU A 387 -11.96 -36.61 14.53
CA LEU A 387 -13.08 -35.74 14.22
C LEU A 387 -13.12 -35.45 12.72
N THR A 388 -14.29 -35.08 12.22
CA THR A 388 -14.40 -34.54 10.85
C THR A 388 -13.78 -33.14 10.76
N ILE A 389 -13.31 -32.75 9.57
CA ILE A 389 -12.81 -31.39 9.30
C ILE A 389 -13.84 -30.34 9.75
N VAL A 390 -15.13 -30.54 9.43
CA VAL A 390 -16.21 -29.63 9.81
C VAL A 390 -16.33 -29.47 11.33
N GLN A 391 -16.24 -30.56 12.09
CA GLN A 391 -16.28 -30.50 13.55
C GLN A 391 -15.08 -29.72 14.12
N VAL A 392 -13.86 -29.98 13.62
CA VAL A 392 -12.66 -29.25 14.04
C VAL A 392 -12.77 -27.76 13.70
N THR A 393 -13.21 -27.43 12.48
CA THR A 393 -13.43 -26.04 12.06
C THR A 393 -14.43 -25.32 12.96
N ASN A 394 -15.55 -25.98 13.33
CA ASN A 394 -16.54 -25.40 14.23
C ASN A 394 -15.98 -25.17 15.63
N ILE A 395 -15.23 -26.12 16.19
CA ILE A 395 -14.56 -25.96 17.49
C ILE A 395 -13.60 -24.75 17.47
N ILE A 396 -12.76 -24.64 16.43
CA ILE A 396 -11.84 -23.51 16.27
C ILE A 396 -12.61 -22.19 16.14
N LEU A 397 -13.70 -22.17 15.37
CA LEU A 397 -14.51 -20.97 15.18
C LEU A 397 -15.17 -20.51 16.49
N GLU A 398 -15.76 -21.42 17.26
CA GLU A 398 -16.34 -21.11 18.57
C GLU A 398 -15.28 -20.59 19.56
N ALA A 399 -14.09 -21.18 19.54
CA ALA A 399 -12.96 -20.73 20.34
C ALA A 399 -12.52 -19.32 19.95
N LYS A 400 -12.28 -19.06 18.65
CA LYS A 400 -11.93 -17.74 18.12
C LYS A 400 -12.98 -16.69 18.48
N ASN A 401 -14.27 -17.00 18.34
CA ASN A 401 -15.37 -16.10 18.72
C ASN A 401 -15.41 -15.79 20.22
N SER A 402 -15.09 -16.77 21.08
CA SER A 402 -15.08 -16.57 22.53
C SER A 402 -13.87 -15.73 22.96
N LEU A 403 -12.70 -15.98 22.39
CA LEU A 403 -11.51 -15.15 22.59
C LEU A 403 -11.73 -13.73 22.06
N GLN A 404 -12.34 -13.57 20.89
CA GLN A 404 -12.63 -12.26 20.31
C GLN A 404 -13.58 -11.44 21.20
N ARG A 405 -14.65 -12.05 21.73
CA ARG A 405 -15.56 -11.37 22.68
C ARG A 405 -14.81 -10.90 23.91
N LYS A 406 -13.92 -11.73 24.47
CA LYS A 406 -13.11 -11.33 25.63
C LYS A 406 -12.13 -10.21 25.28
N ARG A 407 -11.50 -10.26 24.11
CA ARG A 407 -10.55 -9.23 23.64
C ARG A 407 -11.22 -7.86 23.49
N GLN A 408 -12.48 -7.82 23.07
CA GLN A 408 -13.25 -6.58 22.92
C GLN A 408 -13.54 -5.85 24.25
N GLU A 409 -13.31 -6.48 25.40
CA GLU A 409 -13.41 -5.85 26.72
C GLU A 409 -12.14 -5.05 27.08
N ARG A 410 -11.04 -5.20 26.32
CA ARG A 410 -9.76 -4.52 26.55
C ARG A 410 -9.75 -3.11 25.96
N ILE A 411 -8.81 -2.28 26.39
CA ILE A 411 -8.59 -0.96 25.81
C ILE A 411 -8.09 -1.13 24.36
N LEU A 412 -8.86 -0.61 23.41
CA LEU A 412 -8.50 -0.68 22.00
C LEU A 412 -7.26 0.18 21.69
N PRO A 413 -6.42 -0.25 20.74
CA PRO A 413 -5.43 0.64 20.15
C PRO A 413 -6.11 1.88 19.56
N SER A 414 -5.45 3.03 19.69
CA SER A 414 -6.00 4.27 19.17
C SER A 414 -6.16 4.23 17.65
N LEU A 415 -7.25 4.82 17.16
CA LEU A 415 -7.53 4.96 15.74
C LEU A 415 -6.99 6.31 15.25
N ASP A 416 -6.17 6.28 14.21
CA ASP A 416 -5.91 7.47 13.40
C ASP A 416 -7.05 7.59 12.38
N ASP A 417 -7.91 8.57 12.62
CA ASP A 417 -9.16 8.75 11.88
C ASP A 417 -9.02 9.75 10.72
N LYS A 418 -7.78 10.08 10.32
CA LYS A 418 -7.53 10.73 9.03
C LYS A 418 -8.01 9.81 7.91
N GLN A 419 -8.56 10.40 6.86
CA GLN A 419 -8.92 9.67 5.64
C GLN A 419 -7.99 10.16 4.54
N LEU A 420 -7.13 9.28 4.03
CA LEU A 420 -6.11 9.61 3.03
C LEU A 420 -6.54 9.08 1.67
N THR A 421 -6.42 9.90 0.61
CA THR A 421 -6.90 9.56 -0.73
C THR A 421 -6.24 8.30 -1.27
N ALA A 422 -4.90 8.24 -1.27
CA ALA A 422 -4.13 7.08 -1.72
C ALA A 422 -4.55 5.79 -1.00
N TRP A 423 -4.75 5.84 0.32
CA TRP A 423 -5.02 4.62 1.09
C TRP A 423 -6.47 4.17 0.95
N ASN A 424 -7.40 5.12 0.87
CA ASN A 424 -8.78 4.83 0.50
C ASN A 424 -8.85 4.21 -0.89
N ALA A 425 -8.09 4.71 -1.86
CA ALA A 425 -8.03 4.16 -3.21
C ALA A 425 -7.53 2.70 -3.24
N LEU A 426 -6.46 2.37 -2.50
CA LEU A 426 -5.98 0.99 -2.38
C LEU A 426 -7.01 0.05 -1.74
N ALA A 427 -7.71 0.52 -0.70
CA ALA A 427 -8.81 -0.23 -0.09
C ALA A 427 -9.99 -0.41 -1.05
N ILE A 428 -10.35 0.64 -1.81
CA ILE A 428 -11.42 0.61 -2.81
C ILE A 428 -11.12 -0.40 -3.91
N LYS A 429 -9.87 -0.43 -4.40
CA LYS A 429 -9.41 -1.43 -5.37
C LYS A 429 -9.52 -2.85 -4.78
N GLY A 430 -8.99 -3.07 -3.57
CA GLY A 430 -9.06 -4.39 -2.91
C GLY A 430 -10.49 -4.89 -2.71
N LEU A 431 -11.39 -4.01 -2.26
CA LEU A 431 -12.81 -4.32 -2.08
C LEU A 431 -13.52 -4.56 -3.42
N ALA A 432 -13.18 -3.82 -4.49
CA ALA A 432 -13.71 -4.08 -5.83
C ALA A 432 -13.32 -5.49 -6.31
N VAL A 433 -12.02 -5.84 -6.24
CA VAL A 433 -11.51 -7.16 -6.63
C VAL A 433 -12.17 -8.27 -5.80
N ALA A 434 -12.23 -8.12 -4.47
CA ALA A 434 -12.85 -9.08 -3.56
C ALA A 434 -14.35 -9.25 -3.82
N SER A 435 -15.09 -8.15 -3.97
CA SER A 435 -16.54 -8.18 -4.21
C SER A 435 -16.90 -8.93 -5.49
N ARG A 436 -16.09 -8.74 -6.53
CA ARG A 436 -16.24 -9.41 -7.82
C ARG A 436 -15.96 -10.91 -7.73
N ALA A 437 -14.88 -11.29 -7.04
CA ALA A 437 -14.52 -12.70 -6.87
C ALA A 437 -15.50 -13.46 -5.98
N LEU A 438 -16.09 -12.79 -4.98
CA LEU A 438 -16.99 -13.40 -4.00
C LEU A 438 -18.48 -13.25 -4.34
N GLY A 439 -18.84 -12.46 -5.35
CA GLY A 439 -20.25 -12.16 -5.69
C GLY A 439 -20.97 -11.37 -4.60
N ARG A 440 -20.29 -10.40 -3.96
CA ARG A 440 -20.79 -9.68 -2.77
C ARG A 440 -21.26 -8.26 -3.09
N ASN A 441 -22.53 -8.13 -3.48
CA ASN A 441 -23.16 -6.84 -3.81
C ASN A 441 -23.14 -5.82 -2.66
N ASP A 442 -23.18 -6.27 -1.40
CA ASP A 442 -23.08 -5.37 -0.25
C ASP A 442 -21.72 -4.67 -0.16
N ILE A 443 -20.65 -5.31 -0.64
CA ILE A 443 -19.32 -4.71 -0.73
C ILE A 443 -19.28 -3.67 -1.85
N ILE A 444 -19.83 -4.00 -3.03
CA ILE A 444 -19.93 -3.05 -4.18
C ILE A 444 -20.61 -1.74 -3.76
N GLN A 445 -21.75 -1.83 -3.07
CA GLN A 445 -22.48 -0.64 -2.61
C GLN A 445 -21.68 0.22 -1.63
N LYS A 446 -20.93 -0.40 -0.71
CA LYS A 446 -20.08 0.32 0.25
C LYS A 446 -18.88 0.94 -0.45
N ASN A 447 -18.33 0.25 -1.46
CA ASN A 447 -17.22 0.74 -2.28
C ASN A 447 -17.61 1.99 -3.07
N ASN A 448 -18.78 1.99 -3.71
CA ASN A 448 -19.30 3.16 -4.44
C ASN A 448 -19.53 4.36 -3.50
N LYS A 449 -19.94 4.12 -2.26
CA LYS A 449 -20.04 5.19 -1.25
C LYS A 449 -18.69 5.79 -0.88
N ALA A 450 -17.63 4.98 -0.81
CA ALA A 450 -16.27 5.48 -0.56
C ALA A 450 -15.75 6.33 -1.74
N ILE A 451 -16.01 5.91 -2.98
CA ILE A 451 -15.67 6.70 -4.19
C ILE A 451 -16.40 8.05 -4.17
N ASN A 452 -17.71 8.05 -3.89
CA ASN A 452 -18.48 9.28 -3.81
C ASN A 452 -17.99 10.17 -2.65
N PHE A 453 -17.64 9.58 -1.50
CA PHE A 453 -17.03 10.33 -0.41
C PHE A 453 -15.76 11.08 -0.85
N ILE A 454 -14.83 10.42 -1.57
CA ILE A 454 -13.63 11.09 -2.10
C ILE A 454 -14.03 12.21 -3.06
N LYS A 455 -14.93 11.94 -4.01
CA LYS A 455 -15.37 12.95 -4.98
C LYS A 455 -15.99 14.19 -4.31
N ASP A 456 -16.78 13.96 -3.26
CA ASP A 456 -17.55 15.02 -2.60
C ASP A 456 -16.73 15.78 -1.53
N ASN A 457 -15.66 15.17 -0.98
CA ASN A 457 -14.95 15.70 0.19
C ASN A 457 -13.44 15.88 0.00
N HIS A 458 -12.83 15.29 -1.02
CA HIS A 458 -11.39 15.42 -1.31
C HIS A 458 -11.12 16.23 -2.57
N ILE A 459 -12.13 16.91 -3.13
CA ILE A 459 -11.95 17.84 -4.24
C ILE A 459 -12.11 19.26 -3.70
N ASP A 460 -11.07 20.08 -3.84
CA ASP A 460 -11.13 21.52 -3.58
C ASP A 460 -10.64 22.28 -4.82
N ASN A 461 -11.40 23.27 -5.28
CA ASN A 461 -11.06 24.06 -6.48
C ASN A 461 -10.64 23.22 -7.69
N HIS A 462 -11.38 22.12 -7.97
CA HIS A 462 -11.08 21.13 -9.01
C HIS A 462 -9.76 20.35 -8.84
N ARG A 463 -9.10 20.43 -7.70
CA ARG A 463 -7.89 19.69 -7.37
C ARG A 463 -8.19 18.60 -6.36
N LEU A 464 -7.60 17.43 -6.55
CA LEU A 464 -7.61 16.38 -5.54
C LEU A 464 -6.75 16.79 -4.35
N MET A 465 -7.23 16.46 -3.16
CA MET A 465 -6.58 16.71 -1.88
C MET A 465 -6.12 15.39 -1.25
N ALA A 466 -4.99 15.41 -0.56
CA ALA A 466 -4.37 14.19 -0.02
C ALA A 466 -5.09 13.66 1.23
N CYS A 467 -5.51 14.57 2.13
CA CYS A 467 -6.01 14.23 3.46
C CYS A 467 -7.36 14.89 3.72
N TYR A 468 -8.26 14.18 4.40
CA TYR A 468 -9.49 14.73 4.96
C TYR A 468 -9.59 14.42 6.44
N LYS A 469 -9.83 15.46 7.24
CA LYS A 469 -9.97 15.36 8.69
C LYS A 469 -10.86 16.47 9.23
N ASN A 470 -11.75 16.12 10.17
CA ASN A 470 -12.63 17.08 10.86
C ASN A 470 -13.46 17.98 9.94
N GLY A 471 -13.93 17.45 8.79
CA GLY A 471 -14.75 18.21 7.84
C GLY A 471 -13.96 18.99 6.80
N GLU A 472 -12.62 18.93 6.83
CA GLU A 472 -11.74 19.74 6.00
C GLU A 472 -10.80 18.86 5.17
N ALA A 473 -10.71 19.16 3.88
CA ALA A 473 -9.70 18.59 2.98
C ALA A 473 -8.42 19.44 3.03
N LYS A 474 -7.26 18.80 3.18
CA LYS A 474 -5.96 19.46 3.32
C LYS A 474 -4.92 18.82 2.45
N PHE A 475 -3.92 19.64 2.12
CA PHE A 475 -2.76 19.34 1.28
C PHE A 475 -3.13 18.94 -0.15
N SER A 476 -2.47 19.55 -1.13
CA SER A 476 -2.59 19.13 -2.52
C SER A 476 -2.20 17.65 -2.64
N ALA A 477 -2.99 16.89 -3.38
CA ALA A 477 -2.70 15.47 -3.61
C ALA A 477 -1.37 15.24 -4.33
N TYR A 478 -0.75 14.11 -4.00
CA TYR A 478 0.51 13.63 -4.55
C TYR A 478 0.25 12.66 -5.71
N LEU A 479 1.31 12.27 -6.42
CA LEU A 479 1.25 11.31 -7.52
C LEU A 479 0.46 10.04 -7.13
N ASP A 480 0.76 9.48 -5.95
CA ASP A 480 0.16 8.24 -5.47
C ASP A 480 -1.36 8.36 -5.28
N ASP A 481 -1.85 9.51 -4.80
CA ASP A 481 -3.28 9.76 -4.62
C ASP A 481 -4.03 9.69 -5.95
N TYR A 482 -3.49 10.32 -6.99
CA TYR A 482 -4.07 10.30 -8.34
C TYR A 482 -3.93 8.91 -8.98
N ALA A 483 -2.73 8.32 -8.94
CA ALA A 483 -2.43 7.06 -9.57
C ALA A 483 -3.29 5.92 -9.02
N TYR A 484 -3.34 5.79 -7.69
CA TYR A 484 -4.10 4.72 -7.05
C TYR A 484 -5.60 4.92 -7.21
N LEU A 485 -6.10 6.16 -7.13
CA LEU A 485 -7.53 6.44 -7.33
C LEU A 485 -7.97 6.17 -8.76
N LEU A 486 -7.15 6.52 -9.75
CA LEU A 486 -7.40 6.19 -11.15
C LEU A 486 -7.52 4.67 -11.36
N ASP A 487 -6.56 3.91 -10.84
CA ASP A 487 -6.58 2.45 -10.92
C ASP A 487 -7.79 1.84 -10.19
N ALA A 488 -8.12 2.36 -9.01
CA ALA A 488 -9.29 1.94 -8.24
C ALA A 488 -10.62 2.22 -8.94
N LEU A 489 -10.75 3.35 -9.65
CA LEU A 489 -11.93 3.69 -10.45
C LEU A 489 -12.09 2.74 -11.64
N ILE A 490 -11.01 2.46 -12.38
CA ILE A 490 -11.01 1.50 -13.49
C ILE A 490 -11.42 0.11 -12.97
N GLU A 491 -10.90 -0.29 -11.82
CA GLU A 491 -11.26 -1.56 -11.18
C GLU A 491 -12.73 -1.60 -10.74
N SER A 492 -13.23 -0.51 -10.13
CA SER A 492 -14.61 -0.40 -9.66
C SER A 492 -15.62 -0.44 -10.82
N LEU A 493 -15.31 0.19 -11.96
CA LEU A 493 -16.14 0.16 -13.17
C LEU A 493 -16.37 -1.26 -13.72
N GLN A 494 -15.47 -2.20 -13.39
CA GLN A 494 -15.71 -3.59 -13.69
C GLN A 494 -16.79 -4.15 -12.77
N THR A 495 -16.84 -3.81 -11.48
CA THR A 495 -17.89 -4.32 -10.58
C THR A 495 -19.29 -3.79 -10.92
N HIS A 496 -19.38 -2.49 -11.18
CA HIS A 496 -20.62 -1.78 -11.51
C HIS A 496 -20.27 -0.58 -12.37
N TRP A 497 -20.87 -0.49 -13.56
CA TRP A 497 -20.64 0.65 -14.43
C TRP A 497 -21.36 1.90 -13.92
N ASP A 498 -20.60 2.99 -13.78
CA ASP A 498 -21.12 4.34 -13.56
C ASP A 498 -20.32 5.31 -14.44
N SER A 499 -20.97 5.90 -15.45
CA SER A 499 -20.31 6.85 -16.35
C SER A 499 -19.76 8.08 -15.63
N LYS A 500 -20.31 8.47 -14.47
CA LYS A 500 -19.76 9.58 -13.67
C LYS A 500 -18.41 9.22 -13.05
N HIS A 501 -18.21 7.94 -12.69
CA HIS A 501 -16.93 7.43 -12.23
C HIS A 501 -15.93 7.33 -13.39
N LEU A 502 -16.36 6.96 -14.59
CA LEU A 502 -15.50 7.00 -15.78
C LEU A 502 -15.04 8.43 -16.10
N HIS A 503 -15.94 9.41 -16.08
CA HIS A 503 -15.56 10.80 -16.33
C HIS A 503 -14.60 11.32 -15.27
N PHE A 504 -14.81 10.94 -14.00
CA PHE A 504 -13.87 11.29 -12.93
C PHE A 504 -12.50 10.65 -13.16
N ALA A 505 -12.44 9.39 -13.61
CA ALA A 505 -11.18 8.74 -14.00
C ALA A 505 -10.46 9.48 -15.14
N ILE A 506 -11.20 9.96 -16.14
CA ILE A 506 -10.65 10.77 -17.24
C ILE A 506 -10.08 12.11 -16.71
N GLU A 507 -10.81 12.77 -15.82
CA GLU A 507 -10.40 14.03 -15.19
C GLU A 507 -9.08 13.86 -14.41
N LEU A 508 -8.97 12.80 -13.60
CA LEU A 508 -7.75 12.45 -12.87
C LEU A 508 -6.59 12.11 -13.80
N ALA A 509 -6.84 11.35 -14.87
CA ALA A 509 -5.83 11.00 -15.86
C ALA A 509 -5.29 12.23 -16.59
N ASP A 510 -6.15 13.19 -16.92
CA ASP A 510 -5.74 14.44 -17.55
C ASP A 510 -4.95 15.34 -16.59
N GLN A 511 -5.34 15.39 -15.31
CA GLN A 511 -4.58 16.11 -14.29
C GLN A 511 -3.22 15.46 -13.98
N LEU A 512 -3.11 14.14 -14.05
CA LEU A 512 -1.80 13.45 -13.96
C LEU A 512 -0.84 13.95 -15.04
N LEU A 513 -1.31 14.02 -16.29
CA LEU A 513 -0.52 14.52 -17.41
C LEU A 513 -0.21 16.01 -17.26
N GLU A 514 -1.17 16.83 -16.81
CA GLU A 514 -0.97 18.27 -16.71
C GLU A 514 0.02 18.67 -15.60
N TYR A 515 -0.06 18.04 -14.44
CA TYR A 515 0.60 18.53 -13.22
C TYR A 515 1.83 17.73 -12.82
N PHE A 516 1.93 16.45 -13.20
CA PHE A 516 2.97 15.55 -12.69
C PHE A 516 3.89 15.00 -13.77
N TYR A 517 3.40 14.83 -15.00
CA TYR A 517 4.16 14.23 -16.09
C TYR A 517 5.37 15.07 -16.50
N ASP A 518 6.48 14.39 -16.76
CA ASP A 518 7.70 14.97 -17.30
C ASP A 518 7.73 14.75 -18.82
N GLU A 519 7.49 15.81 -19.59
CA GLU A 519 7.50 15.76 -21.05
C GLU A 519 8.90 15.53 -21.65
N VAL A 520 9.97 15.75 -20.88
CA VAL A 520 11.35 15.63 -21.34
C VAL A 520 11.84 14.19 -21.15
N ASP A 521 11.91 13.74 -19.90
CA ASP A 521 12.51 12.45 -19.55
C ASP A 521 11.48 11.34 -19.33
N GLY A 522 10.18 11.64 -19.44
CA GLY A 522 9.11 10.71 -19.12
C GLY A 522 8.97 10.45 -17.62
N GLY A 523 7.93 9.70 -17.28
CA GLY A 523 7.52 9.46 -15.90
C GLY A 523 6.83 10.66 -15.27
N PHE A 524 6.62 10.57 -13.96
CA PHE A 524 5.84 11.50 -13.16
C PHE A 524 6.62 11.87 -11.91
N PHE A 525 6.68 13.17 -11.65
CA PHE A 525 7.16 13.69 -10.38
C PHE A 525 6.18 13.37 -9.25
N PHE A 526 6.68 13.23 -8.04
CA PHE A 526 5.84 12.89 -6.88
C PHE A 526 4.87 14.01 -6.48
N THR A 527 5.30 15.27 -6.62
CA THR A 527 4.48 16.46 -6.34
C THR A 527 4.05 17.14 -7.62
N ALA A 528 2.97 17.92 -7.60
CA ALA A 528 2.54 18.72 -8.75
C ALA A 528 3.55 19.83 -9.10
N LYS A 529 3.55 20.30 -10.35
CA LYS A 529 4.47 21.35 -10.84
C LYS A 529 4.31 22.70 -10.14
N ASP A 530 3.13 22.94 -9.57
CA ASP A 530 2.75 24.12 -8.80
C ASP A 530 2.83 23.90 -7.27
N HIS A 531 3.35 22.75 -6.83
CA HIS A 531 3.58 22.45 -5.42
C HIS A 531 4.66 23.37 -4.81
N GLU A 532 4.72 23.43 -3.48
CA GLU A 532 5.78 24.17 -2.82
C GLU A 532 7.17 23.65 -3.23
N GLN A 533 8.12 24.57 -3.40
CA GLN A 533 9.48 24.24 -3.80
C GLN A 533 10.24 23.68 -2.59
N LEU A 534 10.60 22.40 -2.68
CA LEU A 534 11.45 21.70 -1.72
C LEU A 534 12.84 21.44 -2.33
N ILE A 535 13.77 20.94 -1.52
CA ILE A 535 15.17 20.72 -1.93
C ILE A 535 15.35 19.69 -3.05
N HIS A 536 14.34 18.85 -3.31
CA HIS A 536 14.32 17.87 -4.38
C HIS A 536 12.87 17.54 -4.77
N ARG A 537 12.63 17.20 -6.03
CA ARG A 537 11.33 16.73 -6.53
C ARG A 537 11.51 15.35 -7.17
N PRO A 538 11.31 14.25 -6.42
CA PRO A 538 11.63 12.92 -6.90
C PRO A 538 10.64 12.39 -7.95
N LYS A 539 11.10 11.44 -8.77
CA LYS A 539 10.26 10.57 -9.61
C LYS A 539 10.33 9.13 -9.05
N PRO A 540 9.45 8.72 -8.11
CA PRO A 540 9.54 7.42 -7.47
C PRO A 540 9.25 6.28 -8.46
N MET A 541 10.28 5.47 -8.74
CA MET A 541 10.19 4.29 -9.61
C MET A 541 10.22 2.97 -8.83
N THR A 542 10.71 2.99 -7.58
CA THR A 542 10.89 1.80 -6.74
C THR A 542 9.62 1.49 -5.96
N ASP A 543 9.24 0.22 -5.91
CA ASP A 543 8.19 -0.26 -5.00
C ASP A 543 8.74 -0.31 -3.56
N ASP A 544 7.94 0.16 -2.61
CA ASP A 544 8.21 0.06 -1.17
C ASP A 544 7.11 -0.81 -0.53
N ALA A 545 6.68 -0.50 0.70
CA ALA A 545 5.48 -1.05 1.30
C ALA A 545 4.23 -0.85 0.42
N THR A 546 4.24 0.20 -0.43
CA THR A 546 3.24 0.46 -1.47
C THR A 546 3.88 0.45 -2.86
N PRO A 547 3.12 0.13 -3.93
CA PRO A 547 3.64 0.18 -5.30
C PRO A 547 4.05 1.60 -5.68
N SER A 548 5.07 1.76 -6.53
CA SER A 548 5.47 3.09 -6.97
C SER A 548 4.34 3.85 -7.69
N GLY A 549 4.20 5.15 -7.41
CA GLY A 549 3.23 6.01 -8.10
C GLY A 549 3.42 6.01 -9.62
N ASN A 550 4.67 5.99 -10.11
CA ASN A 550 4.96 5.88 -11.54
C ASN A 550 4.48 4.55 -12.13
N GLY A 551 4.70 3.44 -11.42
CA GLY A 551 4.23 2.13 -11.81
C GLY A 551 2.72 2.07 -11.94
N ILE A 552 1.98 2.56 -10.93
CA ILE A 552 0.50 2.54 -10.99
C ILE A 552 -0.06 3.57 -11.97
N ALA A 553 0.52 4.78 -12.06
CA ALA A 553 0.07 5.80 -13.01
C ALA A 553 0.19 5.30 -14.44
N SER A 554 1.37 4.78 -14.83
CA SER A 554 1.60 4.26 -16.19
C SER A 554 0.72 3.05 -16.49
N PHE A 555 0.55 2.11 -15.54
CA PHE A 555 -0.36 0.98 -15.65
C PHE A 555 -1.82 1.40 -15.89
N ALA A 556 -2.33 2.31 -15.06
CA ALA A 556 -3.73 2.74 -15.11
C ALA A 556 -4.01 3.59 -16.36
N LEU A 557 -3.09 4.50 -16.72
CA LEU A 557 -3.17 5.30 -17.95
C LEU A 557 -3.15 4.40 -19.19
N GLN A 558 -2.31 3.36 -19.21
CA GLN A 558 -2.27 2.42 -20.32
C GLN A 558 -3.62 1.70 -20.50
N ARG A 559 -4.22 1.20 -19.41
CA ARG A 559 -5.51 0.52 -19.44
C ARG A 559 -6.65 1.46 -19.85
N LEU A 560 -6.68 2.67 -19.31
CA LEU A 560 -7.65 3.70 -19.71
C LEU A 560 -7.47 4.10 -21.18
N GLY A 561 -6.22 4.24 -21.63
CA GLY A 561 -5.84 4.53 -23.01
C GLY A 561 -6.38 3.49 -23.99
N TRP A 562 -6.24 2.21 -23.67
CA TRP A 562 -6.83 1.13 -24.47
C TRP A 562 -8.35 1.11 -24.42
N LEU A 563 -8.96 1.32 -23.24
CA LEU A 563 -10.42 1.37 -23.09
C LEU A 563 -11.05 2.49 -23.92
N LEU A 564 -10.40 3.67 -23.92
CA LEU A 564 -10.94 4.87 -24.54
C LEU A 564 -10.41 5.16 -25.95
N GLY A 565 -9.37 4.45 -26.39
CA GLY A 565 -8.66 4.74 -27.65
C GLY A 565 -7.87 6.05 -27.61
N GLN A 566 -7.34 6.45 -26.44
CA GLN A 566 -6.67 7.72 -26.21
C GLN A 566 -5.15 7.55 -26.24
N SER A 567 -4.49 8.01 -27.32
CA SER A 567 -3.05 7.85 -27.52
C SER A 567 -2.21 8.60 -26.50
N LYS A 568 -2.66 9.76 -26.00
CA LYS A 568 -1.93 10.56 -25.00
C LYS A 568 -1.58 9.75 -23.75
N TYR A 569 -2.51 8.90 -23.28
CA TYR A 569 -2.28 8.04 -22.12
C TYR A 569 -1.31 6.91 -22.42
N LEU A 570 -1.42 6.29 -23.60
CA LEU A 570 -0.52 5.23 -24.06
C LEU A 570 0.92 5.74 -24.20
N THR A 571 1.09 6.94 -24.77
CA THR A 571 2.41 7.58 -24.93
C THR A 571 3.05 7.90 -23.59
N ALA A 572 2.29 8.42 -22.61
CA ALA A 572 2.83 8.69 -21.28
C ALA A 572 3.27 7.40 -20.56
N ALA A 573 2.51 6.31 -20.71
CA ALA A 573 2.89 5.00 -20.17
C ALA A 573 4.18 4.46 -20.81
N GLU A 574 4.30 4.52 -22.14
CA GLU A 574 5.51 4.13 -22.86
C GLU A 574 6.73 4.95 -22.43
N SER A 575 6.61 6.28 -22.36
CA SER A 575 7.70 7.17 -21.93
C SER A 575 8.14 6.88 -20.49
N THR A 576 7.21 6.48 -19.61
CA THR A 576 7.53 6.08 -18.23
C THR A 576 8.38 4.81 -18.21
N ILE A 577 8.06 3.81 -19.04
CA ILE A 577 8.87 2.59 -19.18
C ILE A 577 10.27 2.93 -19.67
N LYS A 578 10.40 3.82 -20.67
CA LYS A 578 11.70 4.25 -21.19
C LYS A 578 12.53 5.00 -20.14
N SER A 579 11.91 5.89 -19.37
CA SER A 579 12.54 6.59 -18.24
C SER A 579 13.09 5.61 -17.20
N ALA A 580 12.33 4.56 -16.88
CA ALA A 580 12.72 3.56 -15.89
C ALA A 580 13.63 2.45 -16.43
N TRP A 581 13.94 2.44 -17.74
CA TRP A 581 14.51 1.26 -18.41
C TRP A 581 15.83 0.79 -17.80
N GLY A 582 16.75 1.71 -17.51
CA GLY A 582 18.03 1.37 -16.86
C GLY A 582 17.85 0.70 -15.50
N MET A 583 16.81 1.07 -14.74
CA MET A 583 16.47 0.46 -13.45
C MET A 583 15.83 -0.91 -13.63
N LEU A 584 14.94 -1.06 -14.61
CA LEU A 584 14.29 -2.34 -14.97
C LEU A 584 15.31 -3.39 -15.46
N ILE A 585 16.38 -2.98 -16.13
CA ILE A 585 17.45 -3.90 -16.53
C ILE A 585 18.35 -4.28 -15.35
N LYS A 586 18.64 -3.32 -14.45
CA LYS A 586 19.62 -3.50 -13.37
C LYS A 586 19.06 -4.22 -12.13
N ALA A 587 17.81 -3.94 -11.75
CA ALA A 587 17.21 -4.45 -10.52
C ALA A 587 15.67 -4.60 -10.63
N PRO A 588 15.15 -5.36 -11.61
CA PRO A 588 13.71 -5.43 -11.87
C PRO A 588 12.85 -5.86 -10.67
N HIS A 589 13.38 -6.66 -9.73
CA HIS A 589 12.66 -7.09 -8.53
C HIS A 589 12.24 -5.93 -7.59
N GLY A 590 12.92 -4.78 -7.66
CA GLY A 590 12.55 -3.57 -6.91
C GLY A 590 11.50 -2.70 -7.62
N HIS A 591 11.09 -3.06 -8.85
CA HIS A 591 10.27 -2.24 -9.74
C HIS A 591 9.08 -3.02 -10.31
N THR A 592 8.53 -3.94 -9.53
CA THR A 592 7.51 -4.89 -9.99
C THR A 592 6.20 -4.25 -10.48
N SER A 593 5.81 -3.08 -9.98
CA SER A 593 4.68 -2.31 -10.55
C SER A 593 4.95 -1.82 -11.98
N LEU A 594 6.18 -1.39 -12.28
CA LEU A 594 6.61 -1.01 -13.64
C LEU A 594 6.80 -2.24 -14.53
N ILE A 595 7.24 -3.37 -13.99
CA ILE A 595 7.28 -4.66 -14.70
C ILE A 595 5.87 -5.07 -15.18
N GLN A 596 4.82 -4.83 -14.39
CA GLN A 596 3.44 -5.09 -14.83
C GLN A 596 3.03 -4.18 -16.00
N THR A 597 3.43 -2.91 -15.98
CA THR A 597 3.20 -1.98 -17.10
C THR A 597 3.98 -2.42 -18.35
N LEU A 598 5.22 -2.88 -18.20
CA LEU A 598 6.01 -3.43 -19.30
C LEU A 598 5.35 -4.67 -19.91
N ASP A 599 4.82 -5.57 -19.09
CA ASP A 599 4.12 -6.78 -19.57
C ASP A 599 2.84 -6.43 -20.33
N ASP A 600 2.04 -5.46 -19.85
CA ASP A 600 0.84 -4.97 -20.55
C ASP A 600 1.20 -4.09 -21.77
N TYR A 601 2.40 -3.53 -21.86
CA TYR A 601 2.93 -2.82 -23.05
C TYR A 601 3.32 -3.76 -24.18
N LEU A 602 4.08 -4.81 -23.85
CA LEU A 602 4.55 -5.79 -24.83
C LEU A 602 3.41 -6.71 -25.32
N ASP A 603 2.43 -6.97 -24.46
CA ASP A 603 1.27 -7.79 -24.76
C ASP A 603 0.01 -7.12 -24.18
N PRO A 604 -0.69 -6.30 -25.00
CA PRO A 604 -1.82 -5.47 -24.59
C PRO A 604 -2.94 -6.24 -23.87
N PRO A 605 -3.61 -5.60 -22.91
CA PRO A 605 -4.69 -6.22 -22.16
C PRO A 605 -5.90 -6.58 -23.04
N GLU A 606 -6.63 -7.59 -22.59
CA GLU A 606 -7.88 -8.05 -23.16
C GLU A 606 -9.04 -7.24 -22.55
N ILE A 607 -9.80 -6.51 -23.36
CA ILE A 607 -10.94 -5.70 -22.91
C ILE A 607 -12.24 -6.31 -23.44
N ILE A 608 -13.14 -6.68 -22.53
CA ILE A 608 -14.47 -7.18 -22.84
C ILE A 608 -15.50 -6.11 -22.49
N ILE A 609 -16.18 -5.59 -23.51
CA ILE A 609 -17.35 -4.71 -23.35
C ILE A 609 -18.61 -5.55 -23.52
N ILE A 610 -19.46 -5.62 -22.50
CA ILE A 610 -20.75 -6.31 -22.53
C ILE A 610 -21.86 -5.25 -22.53
N ARG A 611 -22.76 -5.28 -23.51
CA ARG A 611 -23.94 -4.41 -23.61
C ARG A 611 -25.21 -5.25 -23.56
N GLY A 612 -26.28 -4.69 -23.01
CA GLY A 612 -27.60 -5.30 -22.92
C GLY A 612 -28.43 -4.74 -21.77
N ASP A 613 -29.59 -5.36 -21.54
CA ASP A 613 -30.37 -5.15 -20.32
C ASP A 613 -29.53 -5.52 -19.08
N ILE A 614 -29.56 -4.66 -18.05
CA ILE A 614 -28.76 -4.83 -16.84
C ILE A 614 -28.95 -6.21 -16.19
N LYS A 615 -30.15 -6.79 -16.23
CA LYS A 615 -30.41 -8.10 -15.62
C LYS A 615 -29.73 -9.24 -16.38
N LEU A 616 -29.55 -9.08 -17.69
CA LEU A 616 -29.00 -10.12 -18.57
C LEU A 616 -27.48 -10.03 -18.70
N ILE A 617 -26.91 -8.82 -18.65
CA ILE A 617 -25.46 -8.64 -18.78
C ILE A 617 -24.67 -9.11 -17.54
N LEU A 618 -25.31 -9.15 -16.36
CA LEU A 618 -24.65 -9.60 -15.12
C LEU A 618 -24.25 -11.08 -15.18
N ASP A 619 -25.09 -11.96 -15.72
CA ASP A 619 -24.75 -13.39 -15.87
C ASP A 619 -23.54 -13.59 -16.79
N TRP A 620 -23.47 -12.81 -17.88
CA TRP A 620 -22.32 -12.81 -18.80
C TRP A 620 -21.08 -12.30 -18.09
N GLN A 621 -21.22 -11.18 -17.39
CA GLN A 621 -20.16 -10.55 -16.65
C GLN A 621 -19.57 -11.51 -15.61
N ASP A 622 -20.40 -12.14 -14.77
CA ASP A 622 -19.98 -13.09 -13.73
C ASP A 622 -19.20 -14.29 -14.28
N ALA A 623 -19.61 -14.81 -15.44
CA ALA A 623 -18.94 -15.94 -16.05
C ALA A 623 -17.51 -15.62 -16.51
N THR A 624 -17.23 -14.37 -16.91
CA THR A 624 -15.88 -13.94 -17.33
C THR A 624 -14.88 -13.80 -16.18
N ARG A 625 -15.33 -13.85 -14.92
CA ARG A 625 -14.56 -13.47 -13.72
C ARG A 625 -14.18 -14.63 -12.81
N LYS A 626 -14.58 -15.86 -13.17
CA LYS A 626 -14.42 -17.05 -12.33
C LYS A 626 -12.99 -17.60 -12.27
N ILE A 627 -12.08 -17.08 -13.09
CA ILE A 627 -10.69 -17.51 -13.17
C ILE A 627 -9.76 -16.32 -13.05
N TYR A 628 -8.55 -16.55 -12.53
CA TYR A 628 -7.51 -15.52 -12.52
C TYR A 628 -7.07 -15.19 -13.96
N ALA A 629 -7.41 -13.98 -14.41
CA ALA A 629 -7.09 -13.43 -15.73
C ALA A 629 -6.61 -11.98 -15.58
N PRO A 630 -5.35 -11.74 -15.15
CA PRO A 630 -4.88 -10.42 -14.71
C PRO A 630 -4.82 -9.36 -15.81
N LYS A 631 -4.77 -9.78 -17.08
CA LYS A 631 -4.80 -8.91 -18.27
C LYS A 631 -6.21 -8.66 -18.82
N ARG A 632 -7.25 -9.28 -18.24
CA ARG A 632 -8.63 -9.16 -18.72
C ARG A 632 -9.38 -8.09 -17.92
N LEU A 633 -9.88 -7.09 -18.63
CA LEU A 633 -10.77 -6.06 -18.11
C LEU A 633 -12.18 -6.31 -18.63
N VAL A 634 -13.18 -6.32 -17.76
CA VAL A 634 -14.57 -6.61 -18.17
C VAL A 634 -15.52 -5.52 -17.70
N PHE A 635 -16.13 -4.82 -18.64
CA PHE A 635 -17.08 -3.74 -18.39
C PHE A 635 -18.46 -4.12 -18.91
N ALA A 636 -19.43 -4.28 -18.00
CA ALA A 636 -20.83 -4.48 -18.38
C ALA A 636 -21.56 -3.16 -18.30
N ILE A 637 -21.99 -2.66 -19.46
CA ILE A 637 -22.51 -1.31 -19.65
C ILE A 637 -23.96 -1.42 -20.13
N PRO A 638 -24.95 -1.01 -19.32
CA PRO A 638 -26.36 -1.07 -19.70
C PRO A 638 -26.66 -0.32 -21.00
N ASP A 639 -27.71 -0.76 -21.71
CA ASP A 639 -28.16 -0.11 -22.96
C ASP A 639 -28.65 1.31 -22.74
N ALA A 640 -29.22 1.57 -21.56
CA ALA A 640 -29.73 2.88 -21.16
C ALA A 640 -28.61 3.88 -20.79
N GLU A 641 -27.34 3.48 -20.85
CA GLU A 641 -26.23 4.36 -20.52
C GLU A 641 -25.92 5.32 -21.68
N GLU A 642 -26.15 6.61 -21.46
CA GLU A 642 -26.06 7.65 -22.49
C GLU A 642 -24.75 8.46 -22.43
N LEU A 643 -24.10 8.51 -21.26
CA LEU A 643 -22.89 9.31 -21.03
C LEU A 643 -21.62 8.52 -21.39
N LEU A 644 -21.56 7.96 -22.59
CA LEU A 644 -20.41 7.16 -23.03
C LEU A 644 -19.49 7.96 -23.98
N PRO A 645 -18.17 7.95 -23.76
CA PRO A 645 -17.21 8.37 -24.76
C PRO A 645 -17.39 7.63 -26.09
N LEU A 646 -17.01 8.27 -27.20
CA LEU A 646 -17.26 7.78 -28.55
C LEU A 646 -16.74 6.34 -28.79
N SER A 647 -15.59 6.00 -28.24
CA SER A 647 -14.97 4.67 -28.33
C SER A 647 -15.87 3.57 -27.77
N LEU A 648 -16.57 3.82 -26.66
CA LEU A 648 -17.52 2.89 -26.04
C LEU A 648 -18.90 2.97 -26.70
N ASN A 649 -19.33 4.15 -27.13
CA ASN A 649 -20.62 4.32 -27.80
C ASN A 649 -20.67 3.61 -29.16
N ASN A 650 -19.52 3.46 -29.83
CA ASN A 650 -19.38 2.67 -31.06
C ASN A 650 -19.53 1.15 -30.83
N ARG A 651 -19.49 0.68 -29.58
CA ARG A 651 -19.83 -0.69 -29.18
C ARG A 651 -21.31 -0.73 -28.83
N LYS A 652 -22.14 -0.69 -29.87
CA LYS A 652 -23.59 -0.49 -29.73
C LYS A 652 -24.28 -1.72 -29.14
N PRO A 653 -25.34 -1.53 -28.34
CA PRO A 653 -26.19 -2.62 -27.96
C PRO A 653 -27.00 -3.17 -29.14
N ILE A 654 -27.51 -4.40 -29.00
CA ILE A 654 -28.45 -5.01 -29.92
C ILE A 654 -29.78 -5.16 -29.19
N THR A 655 -30.84 -4.55 -29.70
CA THR A 655 -32.15 -4.53 -29.05
C THR A 655 -32.62 -5.94 -28.69
N GLY A 656 -32.92 -6.14 -27.40
CA GLY A 656 -33.42 -7.41 -26.86
C GLY A 656 -32.38 -8.53 -26.74
N LYS A 657 -31.08 -8.24 -26.91
CA LYS A 657 -30.00 -9.23 -26.78
C LYS A 657 -28.83 -8.68 -25.99
N VAL A 658 -28.15 -9.55 -25.26
CA VAL A 658 -26.80 -9.27 -24.75
C VAL A 658 -25.81 -9.42 -25.89
N VAL A 659 -24.86 -8.48 -25.96
CA VAL A 659 -23.77 -8.49 -26.93
C VAL A 659 -22.46 -8.20 -26.23
N ALA A 660 -21.42 -8.98 -26.55
CA ALA A 660 -20.07 -8.72 -26.10
C ALA A 660 -19.14 -8.32 -27.25
N TYR A 661 -18.14 -7.52 -26.93
CA TYR A 661 -17.05 -7.15 -27.82
C TYR A 661 -15.74 -7.45 -27.13
N LEU A 662 -14.91 -8.27 -27.77
CA LEU A 662 -13.58 -8.58 -27.29
C LEU A 662 -12.55 -7.73 -28.03
N CYS A 663 -11.78 -6.92 -27.31
CA CYS A 663 -10.74 -6.06 -27.88
C CYS A 663 -9.38 -6.41 -27.30
N GLN A 664 -8.34 -6.42 -28.14
CA GLN A 664 -6.94 -6.52 -27.72
C GLN A 664 -6.07 -5.61 -28.58
N GLY A 665 -5.34 -4.71 -27.93
CA GLY A 665 -4.62 -3.64 -28.61
C GLY A 665 -5.55 -2.82 -29.51
N LYS A 666 -5.26 -2.76 -30.81
CA LYS A 666 -6.04 -2.00 -31.81
C LYS A 666 -7.15 -2.81 -32.49
N GLN A 667 -7.28 -4.10 -32.18
CA GLN A 667 -8.22 -5.00 -32.83
C GLN A 667 -9.39 -5.32 -31.91
N CYS A 668 -10.59 -5.45 -32.47
CA CYS A 668 -11.76 -5.93 -31.77
C CYS A 668 -12.51 -6.97 -32.60
N SER A 669 -13.12 -7.93 -31.93
CA SER A 669 -13.98 -8.94 -32.54
C SER A 669 -15.23 -8.29 -33.17
N PRO A 670 -15.88 -8.98 -34.13
CA PRO A 670 -17.29 -8.74 -34.43
C PRO A 670 -18.17 -8.88 -33.16
N PRO A 671 -19.41 -8.34 -33.17
CA PRO A 671 -20.34 -8.50 -32.06
C PRO A 671 -20.59 -9.98 -31.72
N ILE A 672 -20.37 -10.37 -30.46
CA ILE A 672 -20.58 -11.73 -29.96
C ILE A 672 -21.98 -11.79 -29.32
N THR A 673 -22.90 -12.55 -29.90
CA THR A 673 -24.32 -12.54 -29.52
C THR A 673 -24.81 -13.81 -28.83
N SER A 674 -23.92 -14.75 -28.51
CA SER A 674 -24.25 -15.92 -27.68
C SER A 674 -23.26 -16.08 -26.53
N PHE A 675 -23.77 -16.54 -25.39
CA PHE A 675 -23.00 -16.72 -24.16
C PHE A 675 -21.91 -17.78 -24.38
N GLU A 676 -22.27 -18.89 -25.03
CA GLU A 676 -21.36 -19.99 -25.33
C GLU A 676 -20.20 -19.55 -26.22
N ALA A 677 -20.45 -18.66 -27.19
CA ALA A 677 -19.39 -18.13 -28.05
C ALA A 677 -18.41 -17.24 -27.28
N LEU A 678 -18.91 -16.41 -26.35
CA LEU A 678 -18.04 -15.62 -25.47
C LEU A 678 -17.20 -16.54 -24.59
N ILE A 679 -17.82 -17.51 -23.92
CA ILE A 679 -17.11 -18.45 -23.04
C ILE A 679 -16.04 -19.22 -23.82
N LYS A 680 -16.42 -19.79 -24.97
CA LYS A 680 -15.48 -20.48 -25.86
C LYS A 680 -14.29 -19.59 -26.21
N LEU A 681 -14.54 -18.35 -26.59
CA LEU A 681 -13.48 -17.41 -26.97
C LEU A 681 -12.53 -17.11 -25.81
N ILE A 682 -13.03 -16.95 -24.58
CA ILE A 682 -12.20 -16.59 -23.42
C ILE A 682 -11.55 -17.80 -22.73
N THR A 683 -12.00 -19.03 -23.01
CA THR A 683 -11.44 -20.28 -22.47
C THR A 683 -10.56 -21.03 -23.45
N GLU A 684 -10.92 -21.04 -24.74
CA GLU A 684 -10.23 -21.80 -25.79
C GLU A 684 -9.28 -20.94 -26.63
N SER A 685 -9.27 -19.59 -26.49
CA SER A 685 -8.40 -18.75 -27.31
C SER A 685 -6.95 -19.26 -27.27
N PRO A 686 -6.42 -19.76 -28.39
CA PRO A 686 -5.02 -20.13 -28.52
C PRO A 686 -4.18 -18.86 -28.82
N MET A 687 -4.42 -17.75 -28.10
CA MET A 687 -3.76 -16.47 -28.35
C MET A 687 -2.42 -16.33 -27.61
N HIS A 688 -1.85 -17.44 -27.14
CA HIS A 688 -0.54 -17.53 -26.49
C HIS A 688 0.43 -18.46 -27.23
N GLN A 689 0.20 -18.76 -28.51
CA GLN A 689 1.29 -19.30 -29.32
C GLN A 689 2.32 -18.18 -29.53
N PRO A 690 3.60 -18.37 -29.16
CA PRO A 690 4.63 -17.43 -29.55
C PRO A 690 4.60 -17.34 -31.08
N ASN A 691 4.61 -16.12 -31.63
CA ASN A 691 4.92 -15.95 -33.03
C ASN A 691 6.25 -16.70 -33.27
N GLY A 692 6.21 -17.69 -34.17
CA GLY A 692 7.37 -18.48 -34.55
C GLY A 692 8.47 -17.65 -35.21
#